data_AF-A0A9N9AW79-F1
#
_entry.id   AF-A0A9N9AW79-F1
#
_cell.length_a   1.000
_cell.length_b   1.000
_cell.length_c   1.000
_cell.angle_alpha   90.00
_cell.angle_beta   90.00
_cell.angle_gamma   90.00
#
_symmetry.space_group_name_H-M   'P 1'
#
loop_
_entity.id
_entity.type
_entity.pdbx_description
1 polymer ?
#
loop_
_entity_poly.entity_id
_entity_poly.type
_entity_poly.pdbx_seq_one_letter_code
_entity_poly.pdbx_strand_id
1 'polypeptide(L)'
;MSFEVMTSTIEVTESLDTIGSNLDIAKSTFCAVGAAGEAVSPFVPLIGAVTLVISEIIKVYETVQYNKKICDSLMDRVNSAEAAIKTLKRRKTENEKNFRNQEYYKSFICFIEIMKRIKKFIVDVSNLHGYQKFVRSGSVKSKFDSLAEDFDKVMSELHFTMAVANEEQRRIDQIALESDIADMTKFLEKIGDDIIDQNQKINIVLHEVSLMKEKLDHSDSDQNIKAKKIKSTELNDPLKSKPTDRRGKNRQVIKKMYRNIEVACKPIDLQNSDPKEAAKIQGHLAILGKLRESLNIIRFYGLSYTENSDVMVFEWADRGSLRELYCQYDIAWHVKVQIALDICRGLTFLHSCDILHHDIRCEHIMMTTRLVPKIAKFKYSRMATGPTTDMKGVTDIMRWMAPEKLYYSTYSIESTNYTKKHVHVPYTFKCEIFSFGMLLWELVFEKIPYEKWDILKIKEHVLAGNREKITWEKASPDVEKLQKGLAKIIISAWEGDPAIRASLQNIFMNLDHLVDEYCTPDKEFSFSLLPDKELDLDGSLSRTVSISDEGIAAHKKNEHTKAWECFSAHAELNNALAKYWKGYYLWEGVEVEKDRKQACELFKEAADDEIPDAQLSANNNNATAQFKLREMYLNGKLGEKDEH
;
A
#
# COMPACT_ATOMS: atom_id res chain seq x y z
N MET A 1 39.59 -38.40 -15.23
CA MET A 1 40.87 -38.03 -14.59
C MET A 1 41.02 -36.53 -14.74
N SER A 2 40.16 -35.71 -14.14
CA SER A 2 39.98 -35.41 -12.70
C SER A 2 40.93 -34.29 -12.26
N PHE A 3 40.49 -33.05 -12.48
CA PHE A 3 40.91 -31.87 -11.73
C PHE A 3 39.64 -31.28 -11.12
N GLU A 4 39.36 -31.62 -9.87
CA GLU A 4 38.23 -31.11 -9.10
C GLU A 4 38.57 -29.76 -8.47
N VAL A 5 37.60 -28.87 -8.61
CA VAL A 5 37.50 -27.53 -8.06
C VAL A 5 37.16 -27.64 -6.57
N MET A 6 38.06 -27.23 -5.67
CA MET A 6 37.71 -26.93 -4.27
C MET A 6 37.32 -25.46 -4.14
N THR A 7 36.12 -25.13 -4.62
CA THR A 7 35.33 -24.02 -4.07
C THR A 7 34.43 -24.61 -3.00
N SER A 8 34.89 -24.64 -1.74
CA SER A 8 34.01 -24.93 -0.61
C SER A 8 33.22 -23.68 -0.26
N THR A 9 32.02 -23.61 -0.83
CA THR A 9 30.89 -22.84 -0.31
C THR A 9 30.56 -23.38 1.08
N ILE A 10 31.04 -22.73 2.14
CA ILE A 10 30.50 -23.00 3.49
C ILE A 10 29.24 -22.15 3.62
N GLU A 11 28.09 -22.77 3.40
CA GLU A 11 26.82 -22.31 3.96
C GLU A 11 26.95 -22.39 5.48
N VAL A 12 27.25 -21.25 6.13
CA VAL A 12 27.19 -21.14 7.60
C VAL A 12 25.79 -20.66 7.95
N THR A 13 24.86 -21.60 8.11
CA THR A 13 23.71 -21.43 9.00
C THR A 13 24.14 -21.84 10.41
N GLU A 14 24.98 -21.04 11.06
CA GLU A 14 25.26 -21.18 12.50
C GLU A 14 24.47 -20.11 13.26
N SER A 15 23.77 -20.53 14.31
CA SER A 15 22.99 -19.63 15.17
C SER A 15 23.92 -18.85 16.11
N LEU A 16 23.41 -17.75 16.70
CA LEU A 16 24.14 -16.93 17.68
C LEU A 16 24.64 -17.73 18.89
N ASP A 17 23.95 -18.82 19.24
CA ASP A 17 24.34 -19.73 20.33
C ASP A 17 25.57 -20.58 19.96
N THR A 18 25.72 -20.95 18.68
CA THR A 18 26.91 -21.65 18.15
C THR A 18 28.13 -20.70 18.11
N ILE A 19 27.89 -19.40 17.95
CA ILE A 19 28.95 -18.38 17.97
C ILE A 19 29.46 -18.13 19.39
N GLY A 20 28.59 -18.17 20.40
CA GLY A 20 28.99 -18.07 21.81
C GLY A 20 29.93 -19.20 22.22
N SER A 21 29.61 -20.44 21.84
CA SER A 21 30.47 -21.60 22.09
C SER A 21 31.77 -21.55 21.28
N ASN A 22 31.73 -21.12 20.01
CA ASN A 22 32.92 -20.95 19.17
C ASN A 22 33.86 -19.83 19.68
N LEU A 23 33.33 -18.77 20.30
CA LEU A 23 34.12 -17.70 20.91
C LEU A 23 34.86 -18.17 22.16
N ASP A 24 34.24 -19.04 22.96
CA ASP A 24 34.87 -19.64 24.14
C ASP A 24 35.90 -20.72 23.78
N ILE A 25 35.71 -21.45 22.67
CA ILE A 25 36.71 -22.36 22.08
C ILE A 25 37.90 -21.58 21.49
N ALA A 26 37.66 -20.44 20.84
CA ALA A 26 38.73 -19.59 20.32
C ALA A 26 39.61 -19.02 21.46
N LYS A 27 39.01 -18.67 22.61
CA LYS A 27 39.74 -18.23 23.81
C LYS A 27 40.65 -19.32 24.39
N SER A 28 40.22 -20.59 24.39
CA SER A 28 41.04 -21.70 24.91
C SER A 28 42.19 -22.09 23.98
N THR A 29 42.02 -21.89 22.66
CA THR A 29 43.01 -22.27 21.63
C THR A 29 44.18 -21.28 21.51
N PHE A 30 43.97 -19.99 21.83
CA PHE A 30 45.01 -18.96 21.70
C PHE A 30 46.23 -19.20 22.60
N CYS A 31 46.07 -19.90 23.74
CA CYS A 31 47.16 -20.15 24.68
C CYS A 31 48.21 -21.20 24.22
N ALA A 32 48.03 -21.86 23.07
CA ALA A 32 48.80 -23.07 22.71
C ALA A 32 49.67 -22.99 21.42
N VAL A 33 49.89 -21.80 20.84
CA VAL A 33 50.38 -21.70 19.44
C VAL A 33 51.87 -21.33 19.31
N GLY A 34 52.63 -22.08 18.49
CA GLY A 34 54.08 -21.94 18.31
C GLY A 34 54.57 -21.60 16.88
N ALA A 35 53.82 -21.86 15.81
CA ALA A 35 54.28 -21.69 14.41
C ALA A 35 53.50 -20.65 13.56
N ALA A 36 54.09 -20.21 12.43
CA ALA A 36 53.59 -19.11 11.58
C ALA A 36 52.21 -19.35 10.93
N GLY A 37 51.89 -20.60 10.59
CA GLY A 37 50.56 -20.99 10.10
C GLY A 37 49.50 -21.11 11.20
N GLU A 38 49.91 -21.27 12.45
CA GLU A 38 49.01 -21.47 13.59
C GLU A 38 48.53 -20.12 14.19
N ALA A 39 49.30 -19.04 14.05
CA ALA A 39 48.96 -17.73 14.64
C ALA A 39 47.67 -17.12 14.06
N VAL A 40 47.33 -17.44 12.81
CA VAL A 40 46.10 -16.97 12.15
C VAL A 40 44.88 -17.79 12.58
N SER A 41 45.08 -19.04 13.02
CA SER A 41 44.00 -20.00 13.31
C SER A 41 42.93 -19.45 14.26
N PRO A 42 43.28 -18.81 15.39
CA PRO A 42 42.29 -18.23 16.31
C PRO A 42 41.48 -17.06 15.74
N PHE A 43 42.00 -16.38 14.71
CA PHE A 43 41.34 -15.23 14.08
C PHE A 43 40.40 -15.62 12.95
N VAL A 44 40.52 -16.82 12.38
CA VAL A 44 39.60 -17.32 11.33
C VAL A 44 38.12 -17.25 11.77
N PRO A 45 37.71 -17.82 12.92
CA PRO A 45 36.32 -17.73 13.38
C PRO A 45 35.91 -16.29 13.70
N LEU A 46 36.81 -15.47 14.26
CA LEU A 46 36.54 -14.06 14.57
C LEU A 46 36.29 -13.23 13.31
N ILE A 47 37.11 -13.42 12.28
CA ILE A 47 36.94 -12.80 10.96
C ILE A 47 35.62 -13.25 10.32
N GLY A 48 35.26 -14.53 10.47
CA GLY A 48 33.96 -15.05 10.06
C GLY A 48 32.81 -14.31 10.75
N ALA A 49 32.84 -14.24 12.09
CA ALA A 49 31.84 -13.58 12.90
C ALA A 49 31.64 -12.11 12.52
N VAL A 50 32.71 -11.33 12.37
CA VAL A 50 32.57 -9.92 11.99
C VAL A 50 32.06 -9.75 10.55
N THR A 51 32.45 -10.63 9.62
CA THR A 51 31.92 -10.60 8.24
C THR A 51 30.41 -10.86 8.23
N LEU A 52 29.94 -11.78 9.07
CA LEU A 52 28.51 -12.06 9.23
C LEU A 52 27.77 -10.85 9.81
N VAL A 53 28.27 -10.26 10.90
CA VAL A 53 27.66 -9.06 11.50
C VAL A 53 27.59 -7.91 10.50
N ILE A 54 28.66 -7.65 9.73
CA ILE A 54 28.66 -6.63 8.67
C ILE A 54 27.57 -6.92 7.62
N SER A 55 27.49 -8.17 7.15
CA SER A 55 26.48 -8.58 6.17
C SER A 55 25.06 -8.41 6.70
N GLU A 56 24.83 -8.67 7.98
CA GLU A 56 23.55 -8.43 8.63
C GLU A 56 23.23 -6.94 8.78
N ILE A 57 24.23 -6.09 9.08
CA ILE A 57 24.04 -4.64 9.13
C ILE A 57 23.63 -4.11 7.76
N ILE A 58 24.29 -4.54 6.68
CA ILE A 58 23.94 -4.16 5.30
C ILE A 58 22.47 -4.52 5.02
N LYS A 59 22.05 -5.75 5.37
CA LYS A 59 20.65 -6.18 5.19
C LYS A 59 19.65 -5.35 5.99
N VAL A 60 19.97 -5.01 7.25
CA VAL A 60 19.12 -4.12 8.07
C VAL A 60 19.05 -2.73 7.43
N TYR A 61 20.18 -2.21 6.97
CA TYR A 61 20.29 -0.88 6.37
C TYR A 61 19.42 -0.74 5.10
N GLU A 62 19.31 -1.79 4.29
CA GLU A 62 18.39 -1.84 3.13
C GLU A 62 16.92 -1.65 3.51
N THR A 63 16.55 -1.88 4.77
CA THR A 63 15.17 -1.79 5.29
C THR A 63 14.90 -0.53 6.11
N VAL A 64 15.86 0.40 6.21
CA VAL A 64 15.75 1.62 7.01
C VAL A 64 14.59 2.49 6.52
N GLN A 65 13.73 2.89 7.45
CA GLN A 65 12.56 3.72 7.16
C GLN A 65 12.71 5.15 7.68
N TYR A 66 13.31 5.29 8.87
CA TYR A 66 13.47 6.56 9.59
C TYR A 66 14.94 6.81 9.90
N ASN A 67 15.27 8.06 10.19
CA ASN A 67 16.61 8.47 10.64
C ASN A 67 17.73 7.99 9.70
N LYS A 68 17.50 8.16 8.39
CA LYS A 68 18.39 7.64 7.36
C LYS A 68 19.77 8.28 7.47
N LYS A 69 19.89 9.58 7.75
CA LYS A 69 21.19 10.26 7.83
C LYS A 69 22.02 9.72 9.00
N ILE A 70 21.39 9.44 10.16
CA ILE A 70 22.06 8.75 11.29
C ILE A 70 22.55 7.36 10.87
N CYS A 71 21.72 6.61 10.14
CA CYS A 71 22.09 5.29 9.66
C CYS A 71 23.22 5.35 8.62
N ASP A 72 23.19 6.33 7.71
CA ASP A 72 24.22 6.58 6.69
C ASP A 72 25.59 6.82 7.36
N SER A 73 25.65 7.69 8.38
CA SER A 73 26.89 7.96 9.15
C SER A 73 27.49 6.72 9.84
N LEU A 74 26.65 5.80 10.32
CA LEU A 74 27.13 4.52 10.87
C LEU A 74 27.49 3.53 9.77
N MET A 75 26.79 3.59 8.65
CA MET A 75 27.05 2.73 7.50
C MET A 75 28.41 3.04 6.86
N ASP A 76 28.82 4.31 6.82
CA ASP A 76 30.16 4.71 6.40
C ASP A 76 31.26 4.06 7.26
N ARG A 77 31.05 4.00 8.58
CA ARG A 77 31.94 3.28 9.52
C ARG A 77 31.96 1.78 9.21
N VAL A 78 30.80 1.18 9.00
CA VAL A 78 30.65 -0.25 8.66
C VAL A 78 31.35 -0.58 7.34
N ASN A 79 31.26 0.28 6.32
CA ASN A 79 31.95 0.14 5.05
C ASN A 79 33.48 0.23 5.21
N SER A 80 33.97 1.15 6.05
CA SER A 80 35.39 1.26 6.40
C SER A 80 35.89 -0.02 7.09
N ALA A 81 35.10 -0.56 8.02
CA ALA A 81 35.37 -1.85 8.68
C ALA A 81 35.40 -3.01 7.67
N GLU A 82 34.45 -3.07 6.74
CA GLU A 82 34.40 -4.12 5.72
C GLU A 82 35.64 -4.08 4.81
N ALA A 83 36.05 -2.90 4.36
CA ALA A 83 37.26 -2.70 3.56
C ALA A 83 38.53 -3.12 4.31
N ALA A 84 38.62 -2.81 5.61
CA ALA A 84 39.71 -3.22 6.48
C ALA A 84 39.77 -4.75 6.62
N ILE A 85 38.64 -5.41 6.88
CA ILE A 85 38.56 -6.87 6.99
C ILE A 85 38.89 -7.57 5.66
N LYS A 86 38.42 -7.06 4.52
CA LYS A 86 38.81 -7.55 3.19
C LYS A 86 40.32 -7.45 2.97
N THR A 87 40.92 -6.33 3.40
CA THR A 87 42.38 -6.13 3.31
C THR A 87 43.15 -7.08 4.22
N LEU A 88 42.70 -7.26 5.47
CA LEU A 88 43.29 -8.19 6.43
C LEU A 88 43.22 -9.65 5.92
N LYS A 89 42.10 -10.05 5.31
CA LYS A 89 41.94 -11.38 4.68
C LYS A 89 42.90 -11.61 3.52
N ARG A 90 43.19 -10.58 2.72
CA ARG A 90 44.11 -10.65 1.58
C ARG A 90 45.58 -10.67 2.03
N ARG A 91 45.92 -9.93 3.09
CA ARG A 91 47.29 -9.70 3.57
C ARG A 91 47.59 -10.47 4.87
N LYS A 92 47.18 -11.74 4.95
CA LYS A 92 47.33 -12.55 6.18
C LYS A 92 48.79 -12.73 6.60
N THR A 93 49.69 -12.97 5.64
CA THR A 93 51.13 -13.17 5.88
C THR A 93 51.82 -11.89 6.35
N GLU A 94 51.44 -10.75 5.78
CA GLU A 94 51.97 -9.43 6.17
C GLU A 94 51.53 -9.00 7.59
N ASN A 95 50.41 -9.53 8.09
CA ASN A 95 49.85 -9.23 9.40
C ASN A 95 50.20 -10.26 10.49
N GLU A 96 51.10 -11.21 10.21
CA GLU A 96 51.43 -12.31 11.15
C GLU A 96 51.89 -11.80 12.52
N LYS A 97 52.69 -10.71 12.56
CA LYS A 97 53.16 -10.09 13.81
C LYS A 97 52.00 -9.61 14.69
N ASN A 98 50.94 -9.08 14.08
CA ASN A 98 49.76 -8.61 14.80
C ASN A 98 48.95 -9.79 15.35
N PHE A 99 48.81 -10.88 14.59
CA PHE A 99 48.09 -12.07 15.04
C PHE A 99 48.76 -12.79 16.22
N ARG A 100 50.04 -12.56 16.46
CA ARG A 100 50.74 -13.07 17.66
C ARG A 100 50.58 -12.17 18.89
N ASN A 101 50.03 -10.97 18.74
CA ASN A 101 49.84 -10.03 19.84
C ASN A 101 48.51 -10.29 20.58
N GLN A 102 48.59 -10.54 21.88
CA GLN A 102 47.43 -10.77 22.74
C GLN A 102 46.53 -9.54 22.89
N GLU A 103 47.08 -8.33 22.88
CA GLU A 103 46.30 -7.09 22.90
C GLU A 103 45.51 -6.93 21.60
N TYR A 104 46.13 -7.24 20.46
CA TYR A 104 45.46 -7.24 19.16
C TYR A 104 44.29 -8.22 19.11
N TYR A 105 44.44 -9.41 19.71
CA TYR A 105 43.34 -10.38 19.86
C TYR A 105 42.19 -9.81 20.69
N LYS A 106 42.48 -9.14 21.82
CA LYS A 106 41.46 -8.49 22.67
C LYS A 106 40.75 -7.35 21.93
N SER A 107 41.48 -6.49 21.22
CA SER A 107 40.90 -5.42 20.41
C SER A 107 40.02 -5.98 19.28
N PHE A 108 40.36 -7.14 18.71
CA PHE A 108 39.52 -7.78 17.69
C PHE A 108 38.20 -8.31 18.26
N ILE A 109 38.19 -8.86 19.48
CA ILE A 109 36.95 -9.23 20.18
C ILE A 109 36.11 -7.98 20.48
N CYS A 110 36.75 -6.92 20.99
CA CYS A 110 36.08 -5.64 21.24
C CYS A 110 35.43 -5.08 19.97
N PHE A 111 36.13 -5.19 18.83
CA PHE A 111 35.62 -4.77 17.53
C PHE A 111 34.33 -5.50 17.14
N ILE A 112 34.28 -6.83 17.31
CA ILE A 112 33.04 -7.60 17.05
C ILE A 112 31.90 -7.11 17.93
N GLU A 113 32.13 -6.86 19.22
CA GLU A 113 31.11 -6.38 20.15
C GLU A 113 30.62 -4.96 19.79
N ILE A 114 31.52 -4.08 19.36
CA ILE A 114 31.16 -2.75 18.86
C ILE A 114 30.30 -2.87 17.59
N MET A 115 30.68 -3.73 16.65
CA MET A 115 29.87 -3.97 15.43
C MET A 115 28.46 -4.50 15.77
N LYS A 116 28.34 -5.40 16.75
CA LYS A 116 27.03 -5.86 17.25
C LYS A 116 26.22 -4.73 17.88
N ARG A 117 26.87 -3.85 18.66
CA ARG A 117 26.21 -2.66 19.25
C ARG A 117 25.76 -1.67 18.18
N ILE A 118 26.55 -1.44 17.14
CA ILE A 118 26.19 -0.62 15.97
C ILE A 118 24.97 -1.23 15.28
N LYS A 119 24.99 -2.54 14.97
CA LYS A 119 23.81 -3.24 14.40
C LYS A 119 22.55 -2.98 15.23
N LYS A 120 22.63 -3.21 16.54
CA LYS A 120 21.50 -3.01 17.45
C LYS A 120 21.01 -1.57 17.44
N PHE A 121 21.92 -0.60 17.43
CA PHE A 121 21.55 0.81 17.39
C PHE A 121 20.89 1.20 16.07
N ILE A 122 21.41 0.76 14.92
CA ILE A 122 20.77 0.96 13.61
C ILE A 122 19.35 0.37 13.61
N VAL A 123 19.17 -0.86 14.10
CA VAL A 123 17.84 -1.46 14.27
C VAL A 123 16.95 -0.58 15.16
N ASP A 124 17.45 -0.10 16.31
CA ASP A 124 16.64 0.72 17.21
C ASP A 124 16.25 2.07 16.59
N VAL A 125 17.13 2.75 15.82
CA VAL A 125 16.81 4.08 15.26
C VAL A 125 16.11 4.05 13.91
N SER A 126 16.17 2.94 13.18
CA SER A 126 15.65 2.82 11.80
C SER A 126 14.14 2.61 11.69
N ASN A 127 13.46 2.29 12.80
CA ASN A 127 12.01 2.09 12.88
C ASN A 127 11.41 2.82 14.08
N LEU A 128 10.10 3.10 13.99
CA LEU A 128 9.39 3.87 14.99
C LEU A 128 9.32 3.18 16.35
N HIS A 129 9.15 1.85 16.39
CA HIS A 129 9.08 1.07 17.62
C HIS A 129 10.38 1.09 18.43
N GLY A 130 11.51 0.87 17.76
CA GLY A 130 12.84 0.96 18.36
C GLY A 130 13.14 2.37 18.85
N TYR A 131 12.76 3.39 18.06
CA TYR A 131 13.09 4.78 18.37
C TYR A 131 12.40 5.27 19.64
N GLN A 132 11.21 4.75 19.96
CA GLN A 132 10.49 5.05 21.21
C GLN A 132 11.33 4.79 22.47
N LYS A 133 12.32 3.88 22.43
CA LYS A 133 13.26 3.65 23.53
C LYS A 133 14.08 4.89 23.87
N PHE A 134 14.32 5.74 22.88
CA PHE A 134 15.14 6.95 23.02
C PHE A 134 14.33 8.22 23.25
N VAL A 135 13.05 8.25 22.82
CA VAL A 135 12.17 9.42 23.04
C VAL A 135 12.09 9.80 24.51
N ARG A 136 12.07 8.81 25.41
CA ARG A 136 11.99 9.03 26.87
C ARG A 136 13.32 9.46 27.50
N SER A 137 14.44 8.99 26.97
CA SER A 137 15.77 9.24 27.54
C SER A 137 16.53 10.37 26.84
N GLY A 138 16.04 10.88 25.71
CA GLY A 138 16.74 11.86 24.88
C GLY A 138 18.12 11.38 24.39
N SER A 139 18.39 10.07 24.45
CA SER A 139 19.78 9.57 24.46
C SER A 139 20.34 9.16 23.10
N VAL A 140 19.62 9.39 21.99
CA VAL A 140 20.09 9.05 20.62
C VAL A 140 21.48 9.62 20.37
N LYS A 141 21.66 10.93 20.61
CA LYS A 141 22.93 11.64 20.39
C LYS A 141 24.06 11.03 21.21
N SER A 142 23.90 10.96 22.54
CA SER A 142 24.92 10.39 23.42
C SER A 142 25.31 8.94 23.07
N LYS A 143 24.36 8.13 22.59
CA LYS A 143 24.60 6.73 22.24
C LYS A 143 25.27 6.61 20.88
N PHE A 144 24.93 7.47 19.93
CA PHE A 144 25.65 7.60 18.66
C PHE A 144 27.10 8.02 18.92
N ASP A 145 27.32 9.08 19.70
CA ASP A 145 28.64 9.62 20.01
C ASP A 145 29.54 8.55 20.66
N SER A 146 29.02 7.85 21.67
CA SER A 146 29.74 6.74 22.32
C SER A 146 30.09 5.61 21.34
N LEU A 147 29.20 5.25 20.41
CA LEU A 147 29.48 4.20 19.43
C LEU A 147 30.51 4.64 18.38
N ALA A 148 30.45 5.90 17.96
CA ALA A 148 31.42 6.47 17.02
C ALA A 148 32.81 6.53 17.66
N GLU A 149 32.92 6.98 18.91
CA GLU A 149 34.18 7.02 19.65
C GLU A 149 34.75 5.62 19.91
N ASP A 150 33.91 4.68 20.36
CA ASP A 150 34.32 3.28 20.58
C ASP A 150 34.83 2.64 19.28
N PHE A 151 34.13 2.89 18.16
CA PHE A 151 34.51 2.40 16.83
C PHE A 151 35.85 3.00 16.37
N ASP A 152 36.00 4.32 16.45
CA ASP A 152 37.23 5.01 16.05
C ASP A 152 38.43 4.47 16.86
N LYS A 153 38.25 4.33 18.18
CA LYS A 153 39.29 3.80 19.07
C LYS A 153 39.73 2.39 18.67
N VAL A 154 38.77 1.47 18.47
CA VAL A 154 39.12 0.07 18.16
C VAL A 154 39.72 -0.08 16.76
N MET A 155 39.31 0.73 15.78
CA MET A 155 39.92 0.75 14.45
C MET A 155 41.38 1.19 14.51
N SER A 156 41.70 2.16 15.38
CA SER A 156 43.08 2.60 15.61
C SER A 156 43.93 1.53 16.30
N GLU A 157 43.39 0.84 17.32
CA GLU A 157 44.08 -0.25 18.02
C GLU A 157 44.38 -1.45 17.10
N LEU A 158 43.51 -1.69 16.11
CA LEU A 158 43.70 -2.72 15.09
C LEU A 158 44.59 -2.27 13.92
N HIS A 159 45.13 -1.05 13.96
CA HIS A 159 45.92 -0.44 12.87
C HIS A 159 45.19 -0.45 11.52
N PHE A 160 43.86 -0.33 11.54
CA PHE A 160 43.06 -0.24 10.32
C PHE A 160 43.03 1.19 9.80
N THR A 161 42.89 1.34 8.48
CA THR A 161 42.77 2.67 7.87
C THR A 161 41.43 3.31 8.27
N MET A 162 41.48 4.56 8.72
CA MET A 162 40.33 5.30 9.24
C MET A 162 40.02 6.52 8.37
N ALA A 163 39.16 6.35 7.36
CA ALA A 163 38.66 7.50 6.58
C ALA A 163 37.64 8.34 7.36
N VAL A 164 36.92 7.71 8.29
CA VAL A 164 35.74 8.26 9.00
C VAL A 164 36.06 9.06 10.28
N ALA A 165 37.30 9.04 10.75
CA ALA A 165 37.72 9.70 11.99
C ALA A 165 38.29 11.12 11.78
N ASN A 166 38.07 11.69 10.59
CA ASN A 166 38.50 13.05 10.29
C ASN A 166 37.48 14.08 10.81
N GLU A 167 37.94 15.31 11.08
CA GLU A 167 37.14 16.37 11.69
C GLU A 167 35.93 16.78 10.83
N GLU A 168 36.10 16.79 9.51
CA GLU A 168 35.02 17.14 8.58
C GLU A 168 33.91 16.07 8.57
N GLN A 169 34.27 14.78 8.62
CA GLN A 169 33.30 13.69 8.73
C GLN A 169 32.54 13.77 10.05
N ARG A 170 33.21 14.08 11.17
CA ARG A 170 32.53 14.28 12.46
C ARG A 170 31.54 15.44 12.41
N ARG A 171 31.87 16.53 11.70
CA ARG A 171 30.97 17.66 11.48
C ARG A 171 29.74 17.25 10.65
N ILE A 172 29.94 16.48 9.58
CA ILE A 172 28.87 15.95 8.73
C ILE A 172 27.94 15.05 9.56
N ASP A 173 28.51 14.12 10.34
CA ASP A 173 27.77 13.22 11.22
C ASP A 173 26.93 13.99 12.24
N GLN A 174 27.48 15.04 12.84
CA GLN A 174 26.77 15.85 13.84
C GLN A 174 25.57 16.59 13.25
N ILE A 175 25.73 17.15 12.04
CA ILE A 175 24.65 17.82 11.32
C ILE A 175 23.56 16.82 10.92
N ALA A 176 23.96 15.65 10.41
CA ALA A 176 23.05 14.56 10.07
C ALA A 176 22.21 14.12 11.28
N LEU A 177 22.89 13.93 12.43
CA LEU A 177 22.30 13.53 13.69
C LEU A 177 21.30 14.56 14.23
N GLU A 178 21.67 15.84 14.26
CA GLU A 178 20.78 16.91 14.72
C GLU A 178 19.57 17.09 13.82
N SER A 179 19.77 16.99 12.50
CA SER A 179 18.68 17.09 11.53
C SER A 179 17.68 15.95 11.69
N ASP A 180 18.13 14.70 11.76
CA ASP A 180 17.22 13.55 11.90
C ASP A 180 16.49 13.54 13.25
N ILE A 181 17.17 13.91 14.35
CA ILE A 181 16.53 14.05 15.66
C ILE A 181 15.43 15.12 15.62
N ALA A 182 15.68 16.26 14.97
CA ALA A 182 14.70 17.34 14.85
C ALA A 182 13.51 16.91 13.98
N ASP A 183 13.77 16.31 12.80
CA ASP A 183 12.75 15.82 11.88
C ASP A 183 11.86 14.76 12.56
N MET A 184 12.46 13.86 13.33
CA MET A 184 11.76 12.80 14.05
C MET A 184 10.97 13.35 15.24
N THR A 185 11.52 14.30 16.00
CA THR A 185 10.81 14.97 17.11
C THR A 185 9.56 15.66 16.59
N LYS A 186 9.70 16.48 15.54
CA LYS A 186 8.57 17.16 14.91
C LYS A 186 7.52 16.17 14.38
N PHE A 187 7.97 15.07 13.77
CA PHE A 187 7.07 14.03 13.24
C PHE A 187 6.24 13.39 14.35
N LEU A 188 6.91 13.04 15.45
CA LEU A 188 6.28 12.48 16.63
C LEU A 188 5.27 13.44 17.25
N GLU A 189 5.63 14.72 17.42
CA GLU A 189 4.72 15.76 17.93
C GLU A 189 3.44 15.87 17.09
N LYS A 190 3.57 15.90 15.75
CA LYS A 190 2.42 16.06 14.84
C LYS A 190 1.54 14.81 14.70
N ILE A 191 2.13 13.63 14.91
CA ILE A 191 1.37 12.39 15.03
C ILE A 191 0.70 12.27 16.41
N GLY A 192 1.27 12.94 17.40
CA GLY A 192 1.03 12.79 18.84
C GLY A 192 -0.17 13.55 19.40
N ASP A 193 -1.36 13.28 18.87
CA ASP A 193 -2.62 13.30 19.64
C ASP A 193 -3.33 11.93 19.59
N ASP A 194 -3.07 11.10 18.56
CA ASP A 194 -3.71 9.78 18.38
C ASP A 194 -2.77 8.57 18.53
N ILE A 195 -1.45 8.76 18.40
CA ILE A 195 -0.48 7.64 18.33
C ILE A 195 0.63 7.70 19.40
N ILE A 196 0.82 8.85 20.06
CA ILE A 196 1.76 9.00 21.19
C ILE A 196 0.94 9.23 22.44
N ASP A 197 0.32 8.16 22.93
CA ASP A 197 -0.37 8.21 24.19
C ASP A 197 0.62 8.50 25.33
N GLN A 198 0.44 9.63 26.02
CA GLN A 198 1.09 9.94 27.28
C GLN A 198 0.92 8.80 28.32
N ASN A 199 -0.08 7.91 28.15
CA ASN A 199 -0.39 6.77 29.03
C ASN A 199 0.17 5.40 28.60
N GLN A 200 1.14 5.33 27.67
CA GLN A 200 1.85 4.09 27.29
C GLN A 200 1.01 3.00 26.58
N LYS A 201 -0.27 3.21 26.23
CA LYS A 201 -1.12 2.16 25.65
C LYS A 201 -0.57 1.60 24.35
N ILE A 202 -0.01 2.44 23.49
CA ILE A 202 0.53 2.01 22.21
C ILE A 202 1.79 1.17 22.38
N ASN A 203 2.66 1.51 23.33
CA ASN A 203 3.83 0.67 23.63
C ASN A 203 3.40 -0.71 24.16
N ILE A 204 2.32 -0.78 24.93
CA ILE A 204 1.72 -2.04 25.37
C ILE A 204 1.21 -2.83 24.17
N VAL A 205 0.44 -2.20 23.28
CA VAL A 205 -0.06 -2.84 22.04
C VAL A 205 1.09 -3.36 21.19
N LEU A 206 2.15 -2.57 20.99
CA LEU A 206 3.34 -2.95 20.23
C LEU A 206 4.00 -4.19 20.83
N HIS A 207 4.21 -4.19 22.15
CA HIS A 207 4.82 -5.31 22.84
C HIS A 207 3.94 -6.58 22.78
N GLU A 208 2.64 -6.44 23.02
CA GLU A 208 1.68 -7.55 22.93
C GLU A 208 1.63 -8.13 21.51
N VAL A 209 1.60 -7.28 20.49
CA VAL A 209 1.60 -7.69 19.08
C VAL A 209 2.89 -8.45 18.77
N SER A 210 4.06 -7.94 19.18
CA SER A 210 5.35 -8.60 19.00
C SER A 210 5.38 -9.99 19.66
N LEU A 211 4.93 -10.09 20.92
CA LEU A 211 4.89 -11.38 21.65
C LEU A 211 3.91 -12.38 21.03
N MET A 212 2.75 -11.92 20.55
CA MET A 212 1.78 -12.78 19.86
C MET A 212 2.34 -13.32 18.55
N LYS A 213 3.17 -12.54 17.88
CA LYS A 213 3.79 -12.87 16.60
C LYS A 213 4.93 -13.89 16.76
N GLU A 214 5.83 -13.70 17.72
CA GLU A 214 6.89 -14.69 18.02
C GLU A 214 6.29 -16.07 18.30
N LYS A 215 5.17 -16.12 19.02
CA LYS A 215 4.43 -17.35 19.28
C LYS A 215 3.78 -17.97 18.03
N LEU A 216 3.40 -17.16 17.05
CA LEU A 216 2.78 -17.64 15.81
C LEU A 216 3.81 -18.21 14.83
N ASP A 217 5.03 -17.67 14.83
CA ASP A 217 6.14 -18.12 13.99
C ASP A 217 6.84 -19.39 14.55
N HIS A 218 6.84 -19.59 15.87
CA HIS A 218 7.33 -20.80 16.54
C HIS A 218 6.23 -21.87 16.66
N SER A 219 5.89 -22.49 15.53
CA SER A 219 4.76 -23.42 15.34
C SER A 219 4.79 -24.74 16.14
N ASP A 220 5.71 -24.92 17.10
CA ASP A 220 5.86 -26.15 17.90
C ASP A 220 5.26 -26.06 19.32
N SER A 221 4.72 -24.91 19.74
CA SER A 221 4.11 -24.78 21.08
C SER A 221 2.58 -24.89 21.03
N ASP A 222 2.03 -25.79 21.86
CA ASP A 222 0.59 -26.08 22.08
C ASP A 222 -0.28 -24.87 22.52
N GLN A 223 0.27 -23.65 22.55
CA GLN A 223 -0.43 -22.42 22.94
C GLN A 223 -1.05 -21.71 21.73
N ASN A 224 -2.18 -22.23 21.25
CA ASN A 224 -2.95 -21.58 20.19
C ASN A 224 -3.51 -20.21 20.64
N ILE A 225 -2.95 -19.12 20.11
CA ILE A 225 -3.51 -17.77 20.25
C ILE A 225 -4.87 -17.72 19.54
N LYS A 226 -5.93 -17.36 20.28
CA LYS A 226 -7.30 -17.30 19.77
C LYS A 226 -7.84 -15.89 19.80
N ALA A 227 -8.60 -15.52 18.77
CA ALA A 227 -9.32 -14.27 18.75
C ALA A 227 -10.41 -14.25 19.83
N LYS A 228 -10.73 -13.06 20.34
CA LYS A 228 -11.80 -12.86 21.32
C LYS A 228 -13.12 -13.41 20.76
N LYS A 229 -13.82 -14.24 21.54
CA LYS A 229 -15.18 -14.69 21.21
C LYS A 229 -16.23 -13.79 21.88
N ILE A 230 -17.27 -13.48 21.13
CA ILE A 230 -18.46 -12.75 21.56
C ILE A 230 -19.61 -13.75 21.57
N LYS A 231 -20.44 -13.76 22.62
CA LYS A 231 -21.60 -14.65 22.65
C LYS A 231 -22.62 -14.17 21.62
N SER A 232 -23.29 -15.09 20.93
CA SER A 232 -24.35 -14.76 19.97
C SER A 232 -25.48 -13.95 20.63
N THR A 233 -25.76 -14.20 21.91
CA THR A 233 -26.74 -13.46 22.73
C THR A 233 -26.35 -12.02 23.06
N GLU A 234 -25.09 -11.63 22.84
CA GLU A 234 -24.64 -10.23 22.98
C GLU A 234 -24.84 -9.42 21.68
N LEU A 235 -25.28 -10.06 20.59
CA LEU A 235 -25.52 -9.43 19.29
C LEU A 235 -27.02 -9.35 19.00
N ASN A 236 -27.57 -8.15 19.14
CA ASN A 236 -28.98 -7.88 18.88
C ASN A 236 -29.19 -7.25 17.51
N ASP A 237 -30.39 -7.36 16.95
CA ASP A 237 -30.73 -6.62 15.72
C ASP A 237 -31.01 -5.14 16.04
N PRO A 238 -30.76 -4.22 15.08
CA PRO A 238 -31.11 -2.81 15.26
C PRO A 238 -32.62 -2.63 15.50
N LEU A 239 -32.99 -1.64 16.31
CA LEU A 239 -34.41 -1.35 16.64
C LEU A 239 -35.29 -1.10 15.41
N LYS A 240 -34.71 -0.58 14.32
CA LYS A 240 -35.38 -0.35 13.04
C LYS A 240 -34.50 -0.92 11.93
N SER A 241 -34.99 -1.99 11.31
CA SER A 241 -34.33 -2.59 10.14
C SER A 241 -34.45 -1.67 8.93
N LYS A 242 -33.32 -1.40 8.27
CA LYS A 242 -33.24 -0.64 7.02
C LYS A 242 -32.64 -1.50 5.92
N PRO A 243 -32.99 -1.27 4.64
CA PRO A 243 -32.32 -1.93 3.52
C PRO A 243 -30.80 -1.71 3.50
N THR A 244 -30.29 -0.62 4.09
CA THR A 244 -28.86 -0.30 4.19
C THR A 244 -28.10 -1.09 5.25
N ASP A 245 -28.82 -1.85 6.10
CA ASP A 245 -28.25 -2.64 7.20
C ASP A 245 -27.63 -3.96 6.70
N ARG A 246 -27.73 -4.27 5.41
CA ARG A 246 -26.99 -5.36 4.77
C ARG A 246 -26.18 -4.83 3.58
N ARG A 247 -24.90 -5.16 3.51
CA ARG A 247 -23.92 -4.64 2.55
C ARG A 247 -22.98 -5.71 1.99
N GLY A 248 -22.13 -5.30 1.04
CA GLY A 248 -21.13 -6.14 0.39
C GLY A 248 -21.70 -7.04 -0.70
N LYS A 249 -20.82 -7.77 -1.38
CA LYS A 249 -21.19 -8.77 -2.40
C LYS A 249 -22.22 -9.74 -1.81
N ASN A 250 -23.35 -9.92 -2.48
CA ASN A 250 -24.48 -10.75 -2.04
C ASN A 250 -25.13 -10.33 -0.70
N ARG A 251 -24.93 -9.09 -0.23
CA ARG A 251 -25.53 -8.54 1.01
C ARG A 251 -25.21 -9.37 2.28
N GLN A 252 -24.04 -10.00 2.28
CA GLN A 252 -23.60 -10.92 3.33
C GLN A 252 -23.08 -10.22 4.60
N VAL A 253 -22.77 -8.93 4.55
CA VAL A 253 -22.34 -8.16 5.74
C VAL A 253 -23.57 -7.58 6.40
N ILE A 254 -23.81 -7.92 7.66
CA ILE A 254 -25.07 -7.62 8.36
C ILE A 254 -24.79 -6.67 9.52
N LYS A 255 -25.61 -5.63 9.67
CA LYS A 255 -25.55 -4.71 10.80
C LYS A 255 -26.25 -5.31 12.01
N LYS A 256 -25.58 -5.27 13.16
CA LYS A 256 -26.11 -5.68 14.48
C LYS A 256 -25.73 -4.65 15.54
N MET A 257 -26.23 -4.85 16.76
CA MET A 257 -25.92 -4.08 17.96
C MET A 257 -25.12 -4.95 18.92
N TYR A 258 -23.92 -4.51 19.31
CA TYR A 258 -23.10 -5.13 20.35
C TYR A 258 -22.92 -4.10 21.47
N ARG A 259 -23.37 -4.35 22.71
CA ARG A 259 -23.22 -3.38 23.83
C ARG A 259 -23.63 -1.94 23.46
N ASN A 260 -24.76 -1.80 22.76
CA ASN A 260 -25.32 -0.51 22.26
C ASN A 260 -24.47 0.23 21.21
N ILE A 261 -23.46 -0.41 20.63
CA ILE A 261 -22.75 0.11 19.45
C ILE A 261 -23.14 -0.67 18.20
N GLU A 262 -23.20 0.03 17.08
CA GLU A 262 -23.48 -0.57 15.78
C GLU A 262 -22.24 -1.32 15.27
N VAL A 263 -22.44 -2.58 14.86
CA VAL A 263 -21.38 -3.48 14.41
C VAL A 263 -21.71 -4.14 13.08
N ALA A 264 -20.68 -4.43 12.30
CA ALA A 264 -20.76 -5.22 11.09
C ALA A 264 -20.40 -6.68 11.39
N CYS A 265 -21.32 -7.61 11.15
CA CYS A 265 -21.08 -9.05 11.16
C CYS A 265 -20.76 -9.51 9.74
N LYS A 266 -19.53 -9.93 9.51
CA LYS A 266 -19.05 -10.43 8.23
C LYS A 266 -18.75 -11.93 8.32
N PRO A 267 -19.35 -12.78 7.47
CA PRO A 267 -19.08 -14.21 7.46
C PRO A 267 -17.60 -14.54 7.27
N ILE A 268 -17.16 -15.59 7.95
CA ILE A 268 -15.84 -16.20 7.80
C ILE A 268 -15.99 -17.72 7.82
N ASP A 269 -15.29 -18.40 6.91
CA ASP A 269 -15.27 -19.86 6.90
C ASP A 269 -14.11 -20.39 7.73
N LEU A 270 -14.38 -20.69 9.00
CA LEU A 270 -13.41 -21.33 9.90
C LEU A 270 -13.58 -22.85 9.98
N GLN A 271 -14.74 -23.38 9.57
CA GLN A 271 -15.12 -24.77 9.80
C GLN A 271 -14.63 -25.69 8.68
N ASN A 272 -14.56 -25.19 7.44
CA ASN A 272 -14.09 -25.97 6.30
C ASN A 272 -12.59 -25.77 6.02
N SER A 273 -11.91 -24.92 6.79
CA SER A 273 -10.48 -24.64 6.64
C SER A 273 -9.63 -25.74 7.30
N ASP A 274 -8.43 -25.98 6.77
CA ASP A 274 -7.44 -26.86 7.42
C ASP A 274 -7.15 -26.37 8.85
N PRO A 275 -7.01 -27.25 9.87
CA PRO A 275 -6.79 -26.83 11.25
C PRO A 275 -5.59 -25.88 11.45
N LYS A 276 -4.50 -26.05 10.67
CA LYS A 276 -3.35 -25.14 10.75
C LYS A 276 -3.68 -23.77 10.15
N GLU A 277 -4.42 -23.76 9.05
CA GLU A 277 -4.89 -22.52 8.43
C GLU A 277 -5.88 -21.78 9.35
N ALA A 278 -6.84 -22.49 9.96
CA ALA A 278 -7.77 -21.93 10.93
C ALA A 278 -7.06 -21.35 12.16
N ALA A 279 -6.03 -22.03 12.68
CA ALA A 279 -5.19 -21.53 13.76
C ALA A 279 -4.43 -20.25 13.36
N LYS A 280 -3.87 -20.21 12.14
CA LYS A 280 -3.21 -19.01 11.61
C LYS A 280 -4.18 -17.84 11.47
N ILE A 281 -5.39 -18.09 10.96
CA ILE A 281 -6.46 -17.08 10.87
C ILE A 281 -6.83 -16.57 12.27
N GLN A 282 -7.00 -17.46 13.25
CA GLN A 282 -7.27 -17.08 14.65
C GLN A 282 -6.17 -16.19 15.23
N GLY A 283 -4.90 -16.52 15.00
CA GLY A 283 -3.76 -15.71 15.42
C GLY A 283 -3.76 -14.32 14.78
N HIS A 284 -3.99 -14.24 13.46
CA HIS A 284 -4.10 -12.96 12.75
C HIS A 284 -5.27 -12.11 13.28
N LEU A 285 -6.42 -12.72 13.56
CA LEU A 285 -7.58 -12.02 14.13
C LEU A 285 -7.33 -11.56 15.58
N ALA A 286 -6.55 -12.31 16.36
CA ALA A 286 -6.16 -11.88 17.70
C ALA A 286 -5.27 -10.63 17.64
N ILE A 287 -4.29 -10.59 16.71
CA ILE A 287 -3.45 -9.41 16.45
C ILE A 287 -4.34 -8.24 16.03
N LEU A 288 -5.27 -8.43 15.08
CA LEU A 288 -6.19 -7.39 14.63
C LEU A 288 -7.03 -6.81 15.79
N GLY A 289 -7.40 -7.65 16.77
CA GLY A 289 -8.10 -7.23 17.98
C GLY A 289 -7.28 -6.29 18.87
N LYS A 290 -5.95 -6.30 18.77
CA LYS A 290 -5.04 -5.38 19.47
C LYS A 290 -4.86 -4.05 18.74
N LEU A 291 -5.05 -4.02 17.42
CA LEU A 291 -4.88 -2.81 16.60
C LEU A 291 -6.04 -1.80 16.73
N ARG A 292 -7.13 -2.16 17.43
CA ARG A 292 -8.35 -1.36 17.60
C ARG A 292 -8.15 0.00 18.29
N GLU A 293 -6.99 0.21 18.92
CA GLU A 293 -6.68 1.43 19.68
C GLU A 293 -6.38 2.62 18.75
N SER A 294 -5.99 2.37 17.50
CA SER A 294 -5.84 3.43 16.49
C SER A 294 -7.19 3.89 15.94
N LEU A 295 -7.40 5.20 15.82
CA LEU A 295 -8.63 5.78 15.28
C LEU A 295 -8.81 5.46 13.78
N ASN A 296 -7.70 5.34 13.05
CA ASN A 296 -7.68 5.13 11.60
C ASN A 296 -7.57 3.67 11.18
N ILE A 297 -7.74 2.72 12.11
CA ILE A 297 -7.87 1.29 11.84
C ILE A 297 -9.30 0.85 12.15
N ILE A 298 -9.86 -0.03 11.32
CA ILE A 298 -11.18 -0.60 11.60
C ILE A 298 -11.13 -1.44 12.89
N ARG A 299 -11.99 -1.12 13.84
CA ARG A 299 -12.06 -1.84 15.11
C ARG A 299 -12.63 -3.24 14.89
N PHE A 300 -11.84 -4.23 15.26
CA PHE A 300 -12.28 -5.62 15.35
C PHE A 300 -12.62 -5.96 16.81
N TYR A 301 -13.85 -6.38 17.05
CA TYR A 301 -14.35 -6.71 18.39
C TYR A 301 -14.16 -8.18 18.76
N GLY A 302 -14.14 -9.07 17.76
CA GLY A 302 -13.99 -10.50 17.97
C GLY A 302 -14.76 -11.35 16.96
N LEU A 303 -14.79 -12.65 17.23
CA LEU A 303 -15.57 -13.64 16.50
C LEU A 303 -16.88 -13.94 17.22
N SER A 304 -17.93 -14.22 16.46
CA SER A 304 -19.21 -14.68 16.99
C SER A 304 -19.83 -15.71 16.05
N TYR A 305 -20.99 -16.24 16.42
CA TYR A 305 -21.78 -17.14 15.61
C TYR A 305 -23.18 -16.55 15.44
N THR A 306 -23.62 -16.34 14.19
CA THR A 306 -24.96 -15.82 13.89
C THR A 306 -25.41 -16.29 12.51
N GLU A 307 -26.73 -16.40 12.31
CA GLU A 307 -27.33 -16.90 11.06
C GLU A 307 -26.68 -18.21 10.56
N ASN A 308 -26.40 -19.14 11.48
CA ASN A 308 -25.75 -20.42 11.24
C ASN A 308 -24.32 -20.37 10.65
N SER A 309 -23.60 -19.25 10.82
CA SER A 309 -22.24 -19.08 10.33
C SER A 309 -21.32 -18.43 11.36
N ASP A 310 -20.03 -18.73 11.28
CA ASP A 310 -19.01 -17.98 12.00
C ASP A 310 -18.88 -16.58 11.38
N VAL A 311 -18.86 -15.55 12.21
CA VAL A 311 -18.77 -14.16 11.77
C VAL A 311 -17.66 -13.42 12.50
N MET A 312 -16.98 -12.55 11.75
CA MET A 312 -16.14 -11.49 12.29
C MET A 312 -17.00 -10.29 12.64
N VAL A 313 -16.79 -9.71 13.83
CA VAL A 313 -17.53 -8.54 14.32
C VAL A 313 -16.62 -7.32 14.27
N PHE A 314 -16.95 -6.37 13.40
CA PHE A 314 -16.24 -5.09 13.24
C PHE A 314 -17.11 -3.90 13.65
N GLU A 315 -16.53 -2.72 13.83
CA GLU A 315 -17.34 -1.50 13.88
C GLU A 315 -18.07 -1.26 12.55
N TRP A 316 -19.28 -0.72 12.65
CA TRP A 316 -20.05 -0.34 11.48
C TRP A 316 -19.54 1.00 10.92
N ALA A 317 -19.28 1.05 9.62
CA ALA A 317 -18.85 2.26 8.92
C ALA A 317 -19.97 2.76 8.00
N ASP A 318 -20.68 3.80 8.43
CA ASP A 318 -21.94 4.23 7.80
C ASP A 318 -21.84 4.62 6.34
N ARG A 319 -20.69 5.15 5.91
CA ARG A 319 -20.48 5.63 4.54
C ARG A 319 -19.91 4.56 3.61
N GLY A 320 -19.76 3.32 4.07
CA GLY A 320 -19.21 2.24 3.27
C GLY A 320 -17.70 2.37 3.10
N SER A 321 -17.16 1.87 2.00
CA SER A 321 -15.76 2.12 1.61
C SER A 321 -15.59 3.52 1.01
N LEU A 322 -14.37 4.03 1.01
CA LEU A 322 -14.01 5.31 0.37
C LEU A 322 -14.31 5.25 -1.13
N ARG A 323 -14.16 4.07 -1.75
CA ARG A 323 -14.62 3.83 -3.13
C ARG A 323 -16.12 4.00 -3.29
N GLU A 324 -16.92 3.39 -2.43
CA GLU A 324 -18.38 3.59 -2.45
C GLU A 324 -18.75 5.05 -2.21
N LEU A 325 -18.02 5.75 -1.33
CA LEU A 325 -18.24 7.17 -1.02
C LEU A 325 -18.01 8.06 -2.24
N TYR A 326 -16.84 7.99 -2.90
CA TYR A 326 -16.58 8.82 -4.09
C TYR A 326 -17.41 8.38 -5.31
N CYS A 327 -17.88 7.12 -5.34
CA CYS A 327 -18.85 6.71 -6.34
C CYS A 327 -20.23 7.36 -6.15
N GLN A 328 -20.57 7.84 -4.95
CA GLN A 328 -21.87 8.43 -4.62
C GLN A 328 -21.85 9.96 -4.49
N TYR A 329 -20.72 10.53 -4.08
CA TYR A 329 -20.57 11.96 -3.77
C TYR A 329 -19.24 12.47 -4.28
N ASP A 330 -19.20 13.73 -4.68
CA ASP A 330 -17.93 14.43 -4.90
C ASP A 330 -17.35 14.88 -3.55
N ILE A 331 -16.06 14.61 -3.33
CA ILE A 331 -15.38 14.91 -2.07
C ILE A 331 -14.63 16.24 -2.21
N ALA A 332 -14.92 17.19 -1.33
CA ALA A 332 -14.26 18.48 -1.35
C ALA A 332 -12.74 18.34 -1.12
N TRP A 333 -11.94 19.20 -1.78
CA TRP A 333 -10.47 19.10 -1.78
C TRP A 333 -9.84 19.11 -0.38
N HIS A 334 -10.32 19.96 0.53
CA HIS A 334 -9.83 20.00 1.91
C HIS A 334 -10.11 18.67 2.65
N VAL A 335 -11.27 18.05 2.40
CA VAL A 335 -11.63 16.73 2.93
C VAL A 335 -10.75 15.64 2.34
N LYS A 336 -10.42 15.69 1.04
CA LYS A 336 -9.49 14.74 0.40
C LYS A 336 -8.13 14.74 1.09
N VAL A 337 -7.57 15.92 1.39
CA VAL A 337 -6.29 16.03 2.09
C VAL A 337 -6.40 15.51 3.53
N GLN A 338 -7.49 15.84 4.23
CA GLN A 338 -7.71 15.33 5.59
C GLN A 338 -7.82 13.80 5.62
N ILE A 339 -8.59 13.21 4.68
CA ILE A 339 -8.69 11.75 4.51
C ILE A 339 -7.31 11.16 4.22
N ALA A 340 -6.53 11.76 3.32
CA ALA A 340 -5.18 11.30 3.01
C ALA A 340 -4.26 11.31 4.24
N LEU A 341 -4.28 12.40 5.02
CA LEU A 341 -3.50 12.53 6.26
C LEU A 341 -3.90 11.45 7.28
N ASP A 342 -5.20 11.23 7.46
CA ASP A 342 -5.73 10.25 8.40
C ASP A 342 -5.44 8.79 7.98
N ILE A 343 -5.46 8.49 6.67
CA ILE A 343 -4.97 7.19 6.18
C ILE A 343 -3.46 7.05 6.46
N CYS A 344 -2.68 8.12 6.26
CA CYS A 344 -1.25 8.12 6.56
C CYS A 344 -0.96 7.89 8.05
N ARG A 345 -1.79 8.42 8.96
CA ARG A 345 -1.76 8.12 10.41
C ARG A 345 -1.99 6.63 10.67
N GLY A 346 -3.01 6.05 10.04
CA GLY A 346 -3.28 4.61 10.13
C GLY A 346 -2.12 3.74 9.64
N LEU A 347 -1.51 4.09 8.50
CA LEU A 347 -0.33 3.39 7.98
C LEU A 347 0.87 3.53 8.93
N THR A 348 1.09 4.72 9.49
CA THR A 348 2.18 4.96 10.44
C THR A 348 2.00 4.09 11.69
N PHE A 349 0.77 3.96 12.18
CA PHE A 349 0.46 3.05 13.29
C PHE A 349 0.75 1.60 12.93
N LEU A 350 0.34 1.11 11.75
CA LEU A 350 0.65 -0.27 11.32
C LEU A 350 2.15 -0.51 11.19
N HIS A 351 2.89 0.45 10.63
CA HIS A 351 4.35 0.37 10.51
C HIS A 351 5.04 0.38 11.87
N SER A 352 4.50 1.14 12.84
CA SER A 352 4.98 1.08 14.22
C SER A 352 4.82 -0.32 14.82
N CYS A 353 3.78 -1.06 14.40
CA CYS A 353 3.53 -2.45 14.82
C CYS A 353 4.28 -3.50 13.99
N ASP A 354 5.16 -3.08 13.06
CA ASP A 354 5.81 -3.93 12.05
C ASP A 354 4.79 -4.77 11.26
N ILE A 355 3.67 -4.16 10.87
CA ILE A 355 2.62 -4.77 10.05
C ILE A 355 2.56 -4.07 8.70
N LEU A 356 2.64 -4.87 7.64
CA LEU A 356 2.35 -4.46 6.26
C LEU A 356 0.95 -4.94 5.91
N HIS A 357 0.09 -4.06 5.38
CA HIS A 357 -1.27 -4.34 4.95
C HIS A 357 -1.33 -5.14 3.64
N HIS A 358 -0.44 -4.84 2.69
CA HIS A 358 -0.31 -5.49 1.38
C HIS A 358 -1.42 -5.18 0.35
N ASP A 359 -2.52 -4.54 0.76
CA ASP A 359 -3.68 -4.28 -0.11
C ASP A 359 -4.30 -2.89 0.15
N ILE A 360 -3.50 -1.84 -0.05
CA ILE A 360 -3.86 -0.43 0.20
C ILE A 360 -4.53 0.16 -1.04
N ARG A 361 -5.83 0.44 -0.95
CA ARG A 361 -6.67 1.08 -2.00
C ARG A 361 -7.98 1.63 -1.41
N CYS A 362 -8.68 2.53 -2.09
CA CYS A 362 -9.89 3.17 -1.53
C CYS A 362 -11.01 2.17 -1.18
N GLU A 363 -11.11 1.03 -1.87
CA GLU A 363 -12.07 -0.04 -1.52
C GLU A 363 -11.84 -0.61 -0.11
N HIS A 364 -10.61 -0.51 0.42
CA HIS A 364 -10.23 -1.07 1.72
C HIS A 364 -10.11 0.00 2.82
N ILE A 365 -10.53 1.23 2.52
CA ILE A 365 -10.67 2.29 3.50
C ILE A 365 -12.16 2.43 3.82
N MET A 366 -12.57 2.14 5.04
CA MET A 366 -13.96 2.29 5.48
C MET A 366 -14.18 3.71 6.01
N MET A 367 -15.35 4.28 5.72
CA MET A 367 -15.67 5.67 6.03
C MET A 367 -16.76 5.75 7.10
N THR A 368 -16.45 6.45 8.19
CA THR A 368 -17.44 6.74 9.24
C THR A 368 -18.41 7.84 8.82
N THR A 369 -19.49 8.04 9.58
CA THR A 369 -20.43 9.16 9.37
C THR A 369 -19.71 10.53 9.35
N ARG A 370 -18.64 10.69 10.13
CA ARG A 370 -17.83 11.93 10.23
C ARG A 370 -16.69 11.98 9.22
N LEU A 371 -16.71 11.14 8.17
CA LEU A 371 -15.66 11.06 7.15
C LEU A 371 -14.26 10.71 7.67
N VAL A 372 -14.15 10.17 8.88
CA VAL A 372 -12.89 9.62 9.38
C VAL A 372 -12.61 8.29 8.65
N PRO A 373 -11.47 8.14 7.96
CA PRO A 373 -11.11 6.92 7.26
C PRO A 373 -10.54 5.85 8.20
N LYS A 374 -10.86 4.60 7.91
CA LYS A 374 -10.45 3.42 8.68
C LYS A 374 -9.93 2.33 7.78
N ILE A 375 -8.62 2.04 7.86
CA ILE A 375 -7.99 0.96 7.11
C ILE A 375 -8.61 -0.37 7.53
N ALA A 376 -9.04 -1.16 6.56
CA ALA A 376 -9.75 -2.42 6.74
C ALA A 376 -9.26 -3.49 5.76
N LYS A 377 -9.76 -4.73 5.90
CA LYS A 377 -9.46 -5.87 5.03
C LYS A 377 -8.00 -6.34 5.10
N PHE A 378 -7.59 -6.68 6.31
CA PHE A 378 -6.28 -7.27 6.68
C PHE A 378 -6.01 -8.70 6.18
N LYS A 379 -6.73 -9.19 5.17
CA LYS A 379 -6.61 -10.59 4.69
C LYS A 379 -5.18 -10.94 4.26
N TYR A 380 -4.50 -10.01 3.61
CA TYR A 380 -3.13 -10.19 3.10
C TYR A 380 -2.06 -9.59 4.01
N SER A 381 -2.48 -9.01 5.14
CA SER A 381 -1.57 -8.36 6.06
C SER A 381 -0.61 -9.36 6.70
N ARG A 382 0.60 -8.89 6.99
CA ARG A 382 1.69 -9.72 7.48
C ARG A 382 2.70 -8.89 8.26
N MET A 383 3.59 -9.57 8.98
CA MET A 383 4.77 -8.91 9.52
C MET A 383 5.71 -8.44 8.43
N ALA A 384 6.40 -7.33 8.67
CA ALA A 384 7.45 -6.85 7.79
C ALA A 384 8.59 -7.87 7.61
N THR A 385 8.97 -8.56 8.69
CA THR A 385 10.01 -9.60 8.70
C THR A 385 9.52 -10.99 8.27
N GLY A 386 8.21 -11.19 8.16
CA GLY A 386 7.63 -12.49 7.81
C GLY A 386 7.82 -12.85 6.33
N PRO A 387 7.47 -14.08 5.92
CA PRO A 387 7.42 -14.45 4.50
C PRO A 387 6.35 -13.64 3.76
N THR A 388 6.60 -13.27 2.51
CA THR A 388 5.60 -12.58 1.69
C THR A 388 4.46 -13.51 1.36
N THR A 389 3.23 -13.02 1.50
CA THR A 389 2.03 -13.73 1.07
C THR A 389 2.05 -13.94 -0.44
N ASP A 390 1.91 -15.20 -0.87
CA ASP A 390 1.73 -15.53 -2.29
C ASP A 390 0.37 -15.02 -2.77
N MET A 391 0.37 -14.14 -3.77
CA MET A 391 -0.83 -13.50 -4.33
C MET A 391 -1.26 -14.12 -5.67
N LYS A 392 -0.88 -15.37 -5.94
CA LYS A 392 -1.32 -16.12 -7.13
C LYS A 392 -2.84 -15.97 -7.36
N GLY A 393 -3.19 -15.57 -8.59
CA GLY A 393 -4.58 -15.41 -9.02
C GLY A 393 -5.29 -14.14 -8.56
N VAL A 394 -4.65 -13.25 -7.80
CA VAL A 394 -5.25 -11.97 -7.38
C VAL A 394 -4.89 -10.87 -8.38
N THR A 395 -5.68 -10.75 -9.44
CA THR A 395 -5.50 -9.73 -10.49
C THR A 395 -5.90 -8.33 -10.05
N ASP A 396 -6.87 -8.22 -9.15
CA ASP A 396 -7.49 -6.95 -8.78
C ASP A 396 -6.52 -5.99 -8.09
N ILE A 397 -5.50 -6.48 -7.39
CA ILE A 397 -4.55 -5.64 -6.64
C ILE A 397 -3.47 -5.05 -7.56
N MET A 398 -3.24 -5.63 -8.75
CA MET A 398 -2.09 -5.29 -9.60
C MET A 398 -2.05 -3.82 -10.03
N ARG A 399 -3.20 -3.12 -10.06
CA ARG A 399 -3.28 -1.69 -10.41
C ARG A 399 -2.59 -0.78 -9.38
N TRP A 400 -2.50 -1.22 -8.12
CA TRP A 400 -1.86 -0.50 -7.01
C TRP A 400 -0.50 -1.09 -6.63
N MET A 401 -0.02 -2.11 -7.35
CA MET A 401 1.18 -2.86 -6.97
C MET A 401 2.45 -2.18 -7.46
N ALA A 402 3.48 -2.16 -6.62
CA ALA A 402 4.76 -1.57 -6.94
C ALA A 402 5.49 -2.32 -8.09
N PRO A 403 6.27 -1.63 -8.95
CA PRO A 403 6.94 -2.23 -10.11
C PRO A 403 7.81 -3.44 -9.74
N GLU A 404 8.55 -3.35 -8.63
CA GLU A 404 9.42 -4.41 -8.13
C GLU A 404 8.66 -5.69 -7.72
N LYS A 405 7.34 -5.60 -7.47
CA LYS A 405 6.48 -6.76 -7.22
C LYS A 405 5.74 -7.23 -8.47
N LEU A 406 5.38 -6.31 -9.36
CA LEU A 406 4.77 -6.61 -10.67
C LEU A 406 5.70 -7.40 -11.58
N TYR A 407 7.01 -7.14 -11.55
CA TYR A 407 7.98 -7.87 -12.38
C TYR A 407 7.96 -9.39 -12.12
N TYR A 408 7.78 -9.80 -10.86
CA TYR A 408 7.89 -11.20 -10.44
C TYR A 408 6.55 -11.95 -10.36
N SER A 409 5.41 -11.28 -10.53
CA SER A 409 4.08 -11.92 -10.49
C SER A 409 3.79 -12.81 -11.72
N THR A 410 4.61 -12.72 -12.79
CA THR A 410 4.38 -13.44 -14.05
C THR A 410 5.06 -14.80 -14.18
N TYR A 411 6.03 -15.15 -13.35
CA TYR A 411 6.67 -16.47 -13.44
C TYR A 411 5.75 -17.63 -13.01
N SER A 412 4.58 -17.34 -12.44
CA SER A 412 3.59 -18.34 -12.04
C SER A 412 2.47 -18.61 -13.04
N ILE A 413 2.33 -17.82 -14.11
CA ILE A 413 1.20 -17.97 -15.05
C ILE A 413 1.61 -18.77 -16.30
N GLU A 414 2.88 -18.74 -16.74
CA GLU A 414 3.27 -19.32 -18.03
C GLU A 414 4.46 -20.31 -18.01
N SER A 415 5.15 -20.52 -16.89
CA SER A 415 6.38 -21.33 -16.87
C SER A 415 6.16 -22.72 -16.25
N THR A 416 5.63 -23.67 -17.03
CA THR A 416 5.69 -25.11 -16.67
C THR A 416 7.03 -25.75 -16.99
N ASN A 417 7.94 -25.06 -17.69
CA ASN A 417 9.29 -25.52 -17.94
C ASN A 417 10.27 -24.33 -17.82
N TYR A 418 11.31 -24.49 -17.00
CA TYR A 418 12.57 -23.75 -16.88
C TYR A 418 12.95 -23.31 -15.46
N THR A 419 14.06 -23.88 -15.01
CA THR A 419 14.80 -23.74 -13.75
C THR A 419 15.55 -22.42 -13.63
N LYS A 420 14.87 -21.26 -13.71
CA LYS A 420 15.44 -20.02 -13.18
C LYS A 420 14.98 -19.85 -11.74
N LYS A 421 15.91 -20.02 -10.80
CA LYS A 421 15.77 -19.80 -9.35
C LYS A 421 14.86 -18.58 -9.13
N HIS A 422 13.63 -18.80 -8.68
CA HIS A 422 12.66 -17.72 -8.44
C HIS A 422 13.26 -16.74 -7.44
N VAL A 423 13.74 -15.58 -7.91
CA VAL A 423 14.15 -14.50 -7.01
C VAL A 423 12.87 -13.91 -6.44
N HIS A 424 12.51 -14.37 -5.26
CA HIS A 424 11.33 -13.89 -4.57
C HIS A 424 11.62 -12.52 -3.95
N VAL A 425 11.10 -11.45 -4.57
CA VAL A 425 11.22 -10.09 -4.01
C VAL A 425 10.26 -9.93 -2.82
N PRO A 426 10.76 -9.59 -1.63
CA PRO A 426 9.92 -9.38 -0.46
C PRO A 426 9.00 -8.16 -0.66
N TYR A 427 7.77 -8.23 -0.14
CA TYR A 427 6.92 -7.04 -0.07
C TYR A 427 7.39 -6.14 1.07
N THR A 428 7.79 -4.91 0.81
CA THR A 428 8.39 -4.03 1.83
C THR A 428 7.51 -2.83 2.13
N PHE A 429 7.88 -2.04 3.14
CA PHE A 429 7.27 -0.74 3.41
C PHE A 429 7.27 0.16 2.16
N LYS A 430 8.32 0.10 1.34
CA LYS A 430 8.38 0.85 0.08
C LYS A 430 7.28 0.42 -0.89
N CYS A 431 6.93 -0.87 -0.95
CA CYS A 431 5.81 -1.33 -1.75
C CYS A 431 4.48 -0.74 -1.26
N GLU A 432 4.28 -0.62 0.05
CA GLU A 432 3.09 0.07 0.60
C GLU A 432 3.07 1.56 0.29
N ILE A 433 4.22 2.25 0.33
CA ILE A 433 4.29 3.66 -0.07
C ILE A 433 3.82 3.84 -1.52
N PHE A 434 4.22 2.93 -2.41
CA PHE A 434 3.75 2.96 -3.80
C PHE A 434 2.23 2.77 -3.88
N SER A 435 1.70 1.75 -3.20
CA SER A 435 0.25 1.50 -3.16
C SER A 435 -0.51 2.67 -2.55
N PHE A 436 0.05 3.35 -1.54
CA PHE A 436 -0.51 4.56 -0.98
C PHE A 436 -0.48 5.73 -1.98
N GLY A 437 0.59 5.91 -2.75
CA GLY A 437 0.63 6.88 -3.85
C GLY A 437 -0.48 6.63 -4.89
N MET A 438 -0.72 5.37 -5.26
CA MET A 438 -1.82 4.98 -6.15
C MET A 438 -3.20 5.20 -5.52
N LEU A 439 -3.35 4.97 -4.20
CA LEU A 439 -4.57 5.29 -3.46
C LEU A 439 -4.83 6.79 -3.44
N LEU A 440 -3.79 7.61 -3.19
CA LEU A 440 -3.92 9.06 -3.23
C LEU A 440 -4.35 9.53 -4.62
N TRP A 441 -3.81 8.95 -5.68
CA TRP A 441 -4.27 9.20 -7.05
C TRP A 441 -5.76 8.82 -7.22
N GLU A 442 -6.15 7.63 -6.77
CA GLU A 442 -7.55 7.15 -6.82
C GLU A 442 -8.50 8.09 -6.07
N LEU A 443 -8.08 8.61 -4.91
CA LEU A 443 -8.86 9.55 -4.09
C LEU A 443 -8.99 10.92 -4.76
N VAL A 444 -7.92 11.48 -5.31
CA VAL A 444 -7.97 12.86 -5.86
C VAL A 444 -8.76 12.91 -7.17
N PHE A 445 -8.64 11.88 -8.00
CA PHE A 445 -9.36 11.76 -9.27
C PHE A 445 -10.70 11.02 -9.15
N GLU A 446 -10.98 10.40 -8.00
CA GLU A 446 -12.21 9.64 -7.72
C GLU A 446 -12.49 8.55 -8.77
N LYS A 447 -11.41 7.90 -9.24
CA LYS A 447 -11.42 6.93 -10.35
C LYS A 447 -10.51 5.74 -10.05
N ILE A 448 -10.89 4.57 -10.55
CA ILE A 448 -10.07 3.37 -10.41
C ILE A 448 -8.84 3.49 -11.32
N PRO A 449 -7.61 3.28 -10.81
CA PRO A 449 -6.41 3.34 -11.64
C PRO A 449 -6.48 2.38 -12.83
N TYR A 450 -6.24 2.92 -14.01
CA TYR A 450 -6.23 2.23 -15.30
C TYR A 450 -7.52 1.47 -15.61
N GLU A 451 -8.68 1.90 -15.12
CA GLU A 451 -9.94 1.12 -15.10
C GLU A 451 -10.24 0.34 -16.38
N LYS A 452 -10.05 0.98 -17.54
CA LYS A 452 -10.35 0.43 -18.88
C LYS A 452 -9.25 -0.46 -19.46
N TRP A 453 -8.15 -0.69 -18.73
CA TRP A 453 -6.99 -1.44 -19.22
C TRP A 453 -6.97 -2.85 -18.63
N ASP A 454 -6.49 -3.79 -19.45
CA ASP A 454 -6.16 -5.13 -19.01
C ASP A 454 -4.88 -5.13 -18.16
N ILE A 455 -4.73 -6.18 -17.35
CA ILE A 455 -3.65 -6.28 -16.36
C ILE A 455 -2.27 -6.38 -17.01
N LEU A 456 -2.15 -7.00 -18.19
CA LEU A 456 -0.87 -7.15 -18.88
C LEU A 456 -0.40 -5.79 -19.42
N LYS A 457 -1.29 -5.03 -20.04
CA LYS A 457 -1.02 -3.66 -20.48
C LYS A 457 -0.62 -2.75 -19.32
N ILE A 458 -1.31 -2.85 -18.18
CA ILE A 458 -0.95 -2.09 -16.97
C ILE A 458 0.45 -2.46 -16.51
N LYS A 459 0.77 -3.76 -16.46
CA LYS A 459 2.09 -4.25 -16.08
C LYS A 459 3.16 -3.68 -17.01
N GLU A 460 3.01 -3.81 -18.31
CA GLU A 460 3.97 -3.30 -19.31
C GLU A 460 4.18 -1.79 -19.16
N HIS A 461 3.08 -1.03 -19.01
CA HIS A 461 3.12 0.42 -18.83
C HIS A 461 3.87 0.84 -17.56
N VAL A 462 3.56 0.21 -16.43
CA VAL A 462 4.17 0.53 -15.13
C VAL A 462 5.66 0.13 -15.09
N LEU A 463 6.01 -1.02 -15.69
CA LEU A 463 7.40 -1.48 -15.80
C LEU A 463 8.23 -0.65 -16.79
N ALA A 464 7.60 -0.03 -17.80
CA ALA A 464 8.24 0.95 -18.66
C ALA A 464 8.49 2.30 -17.96
N GLY A 465 8.13 2.43 -16.68
CA GLY A 465 8.31 3.66 -15.89
C GLY A 465 7.15 4.65 -16.00
N ASN A 466 6.11 4.34 -16.78
CA ASN A 466 4.96 5.22 -16.93
C ASN A 466 3.98 5.08 -15.75
N ARG A 467 3.17 6.11 -15.54
CA ARG A 467 2.16 6.16 -14.46
C ARG A 467 0.82 6.64 -15.01
N GLU A 468 -0.18 6.71 -14.13
CA GLU A 468 -1.41 7.42 -14.40
C GLU A 468 -1.15 8.91 -14.66
N LYS A 469 -2.04 9.54 -15.43
CA LYS A 469 -1.91 10.96 -15.74
C LYS A 469 -2.40 11.81 -14.56
N ILE A 470 -1.70 12.91 -14.31
CA ILE A 470 -2.12 13.94 -13.36
C ILE A 470 -2.47 15.19 -14.17
N THR A 471 -3.74 15.33 -14.53
CA THR A 471 -4.25 16.48 -15.29
C THR A 471 -5.40 17.12 -14.53
N TRP A 472 -5.23 18.38 -14.16
CA TRP A 472 -6.21 19.13 -13.38
C TRP A 472 -7.08 19.99 -14.28
N GLU A 473 -8.33 20.18 -13.88
CA GLU A 473 -9.18 21.22 -14.43
C GLU A 473 -8.85 22.59 -13.83
N LYS A 474 -9.30 23.67 -14.47
CA LYS A 474 -9.17 25.01 -13.90
C LYS A 474 -9.93 25.06 -12.57
N ALA A 475 -9.25 25.52 -11.54
CA ALA A 475 -9.82 25.64 -10.20
C ALA A 475 -9.50 27.00 -9.59
N SER A 476 -10.01 27.27 -8.39
CA SER A 476 -9.61 28.45 -7.65
C SER A 476 -8.11 28.39 -7.31
N PRO A 477 -7.43 29.55 -7.11
CA PRO A 477 -6.00 29.57 -6.80
C PRO A 477 -5.60 28.71 -5.59
N ASP A 478 -6.46 28.62 -4.58
CA ASP A 478 -6.22 27.79 -3.39
C ASP A 478 -6.27 26.30 -3.73
N VAL A 479 -7.25 25.89 -4.54
CA VAL A 479 -7.38 24.50 -4.99
C VAL A 479 -6.22 24.14 -5.92
N GLU A 480 -5.77 25.03 -6.79
CA GLU A 480 -4.61 24.78 -7.66
C GLU A 480 -3.32 24.55 -6.86
N LYS A 481 -3.11 25.28 -5.76
CA LYS A 481 -1.96 25.05 -4.88
C LYS A 481 -2.05 23.71 -4.17
N LEU A 482 -3.22 23.35 -3.66
CA LEU A 482 -3.48 22.07 -3.00
C LEU A 482 -3.30 20.91 -3.99
N GLN A 483 -3.81 21.02 -5.23
CA GLN A 483 -3.58 20.08 -6.33
C GLN A 483 -2.09 19.88 -6.62
N LYS A 484 -1.32 20.98 -6.70
CA LYS A 484 0.14 20.92 -6.89
C LYS A 484 0.85 20.25 -5.71
N GLY A 485 0.41 20.50 -4.48
CA GLY A 485 0.91 19.84 -3.28
C GLY A 485 0.69 18.33 -3.31
N LEU A 486 -0.55 17.90 -3.55
CA LEU A 486 -0.90 16.49 -3.68
C LEU A 486 -0.20 15.81 -4.86
N ALA A 487 -0.05 16.49 -6.00
CA ALA A 487 0.69 15.97 -7.14
C ALA A 487 2.14 15.62 -6.75
N LYS A 488 2.84 16.51 -6.04
CA LYS A 488 4.21 16.27 -5.58
C LYS A 488 4.28 15.06 -4.65
N ILE A 489 3.31 14.93 -3.74
CA ILE A 489 3.23 13.80 -2.80
C ILE A 489 3.04 12.49 -3.57
N ILE A 490 2.03 12.43 -4.46
CA ILE A 490 1.73 11.26 -5.31
C ILE A 490 2.98 10.87 -6.12
N ILE A 491 3.62 11.84 -6.77
CA ILE A 491 4.81 11.62 -7.59
C ILE A 491 5.94 11.01 -6.76
N SER A 492 6.24 11.59 -5.60
CA SER A 492 7.29 11.07 -4.72
C SER A 492 6.98 9.68 -4.14
N ALA A 493 5.70 9.33 -4.00
CA ALA A 493 5.25 8.07 -3.43
C ALA A 493 5.25 6.91 -4.43
N TRP A 494 4.95 7.17 -5.71
CA TRP A 494 4.87 6.12 -6.75
C TRP A 494 6.12 6.01 -7.64
N GLU A 495 7.25 6.51 -7.15
CA GLU A 495 8.55 6.39 -7.83
C GLU A 495 8.88 4.93 -8.15
N GLY A 496 9.49 4.73 -9.33
CA GLY A 496 9.81 3.39 -9.84
C GLY A 496 10.86 2.68 -9.01
N ASP A 497 11.94 3.39 -8.68
CA ASP A 497 13.00 2.88 -7.82
C ASP A 497 12.61 3.02 -6.33
N PRO A 498 12.52 1.91 -5.57
CA PRO A 498 12.22 1.94 -4.14
C PRO A 498 13.20 2.79 -3.31
N ALA A 499 14.44 2.96 -3.76
CA ALA A 499 15.48 3.69 -3.03
C ALA A 499 15.24 5.20 -2.98
N ILE A 500 14.68 5.77 -4.04
CA ILE A 500 14.36 7.22 -4.14
C ILE A 500 12.92 7.55 -3.72
N ARG A 501 12.05 6.53 -3.64
CA ARG A 501 10.67 6.67 -3.19
C ARG A 501 10.61 7.31 -1.81
N ALA A 502 9.71 8.28 -1.62
CA ALA A 502 9.57 9.04 -0.37
C ALA A 502 9.37 8.14 0.85
N SER A 503 9.79 8.61 2.03
CA SER A 503 9.45 7.97 3.29
C SER A 503 8.02 8.33 3.71
N LEU A 504 7.40 7.47 4.53
CA LEU A 504 6.08 7.76 5.08
C LEU A 504 6.11 9.04 5.93
N GLN A 505 7.21 9.29 6.65
CA GLN A 505 7.45 10.52 7.40
C GLN A 505 7.37 11.76 6.51
N ASN A 506 8.06 11.74 5.36
CA ASN A 506 8.05 12.87 4.42
C ASN A 506 6.63 13.09 3.85
N ILE A 507 5.95 12.02 3.45
CA ILE A 507 4.56 12.09 2.96
C ILE A 507 3.63 12.68 4.03
N PHE A 508 3.72 12.19 5.26
CA PHE A 508 2.93 12.68 6.39
C PHE A 508 3.15 14.18 6.62
N MET A 509 4.41 14.63 6.68
CA MET A 509 4.71 16.05 6.93
C MET A 509 4.21 16.96 5.81
N ASN A 510 4.28 16.52 4.56
CA ASN A 510 3.72 17.29 3.45
C ASN A 510 2.19 17.32 3.48
N LEU A 511 1.52 16.22 3.85
CA LEU A 511 0.07 16.19 4.04
C LEU A 511 -0.35 17.10 5.20
N ASP A 512 0.34 17.02 6.34
CA ASP A 512 0.11 17.86 7.53
C ASP A 512 0.25 19.34 7.19
N HIS A 513 1.29 19.73 6.45
CA HIS A 513 1.45 21.10 5.96
C HIS A 513 0.28 21.55 5.07
N LEU A 514 -0.21 20.68 4.17
CA LEU A 514 -1.37 21.01 3.34
C LEU A 514 -2.65 21.12 4.17
N VAL A 515 -2.83 20.32 5.22
CA VAL A 515 -3.95 20.47 6.14
C VAL A 515 -3.85 21.78 6.91
N ASP A 516 -2.70 22.08 7.52
CA ASP A 516 -2.48 23.31 8.28
C ASP A 516 -2.73 24.57 7.44
N GLU A 517 -2.33 24.55 6.16
CA GLU A 517 -2.47 25.69 5.26
C GLU A 517 -3.90 25.85 4.71
N TYR A 518 -4.62 24.75 4.47
CA TYR A 518 -5.89 24.78 3.70
C TYR A 518 -7.15 24.33 4.44
N CYS A 519 -7.03 23.63 5.58
CA CYS A 519 -8.13 23.13 6.40
C CYS A 519 -8.29 23.96 7.70
N THR A 520 -8.57 25.26 7.57
CA THR A 520 -8.80 26.14 8.74
C THR A 520 -10.22 25.98 9.33
N PRO A 521 -10.44 26.29 10.61
CA PRO A 521 -11.77 26.23 11.26
C PRO A 521 -12.86 27.02 10.52
N ASP A 522 -12.49 28.10 9.84
CA ASP A 522 -13.41 28.93 9.06
C ASP A 522 -14.02 28.18 7.85
N LYS A 523 -13.41 27.07 7.42
CA LYS A 523 -13.89 26.19 6.34
C LYS A 523 -14.66 24.96 6.83
N GLU A 524 -14.78 24.74 8.15
CA GLU A 524 -15.66 23.70 8.73
C GLU A 524 -17.14 23.92 8.40
N PHE A 525 -17.52 25.14 7.95
CA PHE A 525 -18.85 25.47 7.46
C PHE A 525 -19.09 25.12 5.98
N SER A 526 -18.09 24.61 5.27
CA SER A 526 -18.24 24.16 3.87
C SER A 526 -18.76 22.72 3.80
N PHE A 527 -19.54 22.42 2.75
CA PHE A 527 -20.07 21.07 2.53
C PHE A 527 -18.92 20.07 2.30
N SER A 528 -18.78 19.09 3.19
CA SER A 528 -17.72 18.07 3.09
C SER A 528 -17.98 17.04 1.98
N LEU A 529 -19.26 16.79 1.71
CA LEU A 529 -19.75 16.00 0.56
C LEU A 529 -20.65 16.93 -0.24
N LEU A 530 -20.37 17.04 -1.53
CA LEU A 530 -21.18 17.85 -2.42
C LEU A 530 -22.36 17.00 -2.91
N PRO A 531 -23.60 17.55 -2.91
CA PRO A 531 -24.81 16.82 -3.29
C PRO A 531 -24.85 16.44 -4.79
N ASP A 532 -24.00 17.09 -5.58
CA ASP A 532 -23.91 16.92 -7.01
C ASP A 532 -22.79 15.94 -7.39
N LYS A 533 -23.15 14.94 -8.21
CA LYS A 533 -22.30 14.45 -9.29
C LYS A 533 -22.70 15.15 -10.59
N GLU A 534 -22.91 16.47 -10.54
CA GLU A 534 -23.29 17.25 -11.73
C GLU A 534 -22.10 17.53 -12.66
N LEU A 535 -20.93 16.92 -12.39
CA LEU A 535 -19.78 16.91 -13.28
C LEU A 535 -19.40 15.47 -13.62
N ASP A 536 -19.85 15.03 -14.80
CA ASP A 536 -19.36 13.83 -15.48
C ASP A 536 -17.94 14.09 -16.00
N LEU A 537 -16.96 14.01 -15.10
CA LEU A 537 -15.54 14.28 -15.38
C LEU A 537 -14.84 13.18 -16.21
N ASP A 538 -15.58 12.22 -16.79
CA ASP A 538 -15.05 11.25 -17.78
C ASP A 538 -16.07 10.53 -18.70
N GLY A 539 -17.32 10.94 -18.78
CA GLY A 539 -18.29 10.26 -19.64
C GLY A 539 -18.70 8.87 -19.13
N SER A 540 -18.50 8.56 -17.84
CA SER A 540 -18.63 7.19 -17.29
C SER A 540 -19.88 6.95 -16.45
N LEU A 541 -20.82 7.90 -16.38
CA LEU A 541 -22.22 7.60 -16.02
C LEU A 541 -22.93 6.77 -17.11
N SER A 542 -22.27 5.71 -17.59
CA SER A 542 -22.92 4.51 -18.10
C SER A 542 -23.50 3.74 -16.92
N ARG A 543 -24.65 4.22 -16.42
CA ARG A 543 -25.77 3.29 -16.48
C ARG A 543 -25.95 3.01 -17.96
N THR A 544 -25.85 1.75 -18.38
CA THR A 544 -26.28 1.33 -19.71
C THR A 544 -27.78 1.57 -19.81
N VAL A 545 -28.14 2.82 -20.06
CA VAL A 545 -29.33 3.27 -20.74
C VAL A 545 -28.74 4.24 -21.74
N SER A 546 -28.56 3.80 -22.98
CA SER A 546 -28.21 4.74 -24.04
C SER A 546 -29.26 5.84 -23.96
N ILE A 547 -28.88 7.11 -23.89
CA ILE A 547 -29.89 8.16 -23.72
C ILE A 547 -30.81 8.23 -24.96
N SER A 548 -30.37 7.66 -26.10
CA SER A 548 -31.25 7.33 -27.24
C SER A 548 -32.37 6.35 -26.87
N ASP A 549 -32.14 5.40 -25.96
CA ASP A 549 -33.13 4.44 -25.48
C ASP A 549 -34.20 5.10 -24.62
N GLU A 550 -33.88 6.19 -23.90
CA GLU A 550 -34.90 6.98 -23.20
C GLU A 550 -35.78 7.73 -24.19
N GLY A 551 -35.21 8.35 -25.22
CA GLY A 551 -35.97 8.97 -26.31
C GLY A 551 -36.83 7.95 -27.07
N ILE A 552 -36.28 6.77 -27.37
CA ILE A 552 -37.00 5.68 -28.05
C ILE A 552 -38.08 5.09 -27.14
N ALA A 553 -37.81 4.91 -25.84
CA ALA A 553 -38.81 4.42 -24.88
C ALA A 553 -39.94 5.43 -24.67
N ALA A 554 -39.63 6.73 -24.61
CA ALA A 554 -40.61 7.81 -24.57
C ALA A 554 -41.46 7.83 -25.84
N HIS A 555 -40.84 7.71 -27.03
CA HIS A 555 -41.55 7.59 -28.29
C HIS A 555 -42.49 6.38 -28.32
N LYS A 556 -42.04 5.20 -27.87
CA LYS A 556 -42.85 3.98 -27.75
C LYS A 556 -44.02 4.11 -26.75
N LYS A 557 -43.90 5.00 -25.76
CA LYS A 557 -44.95 5.31 -24.78
C LYS A 557 -45.87 6.47 -25.23
N ASN A 558 -45.68 7.00 -26.44
CA ASN A 558 -46.36 8.20 -26.96
C ASN A 558 -46.10 9.47 -26.13
N GLU A 559 -45.00 9.52 -25.38
CA GLU A 559 -44.53 10.71 -24.67
C GLU A 559 -43.72 11.60 -25.65
N HIS A 560 -44.36 12.08 -26.71
CA HIS A 560 -43.69 12.67 -27.87
C HIS A 560 -42.89 13.94 -27.54
N THR A 561 -43.36 14.79 -26.63
CA THR A 561 -42.63 15.98 -26.19
C THR A 561 -41.30 15.62 -25.51
N LYS A 562 -41.33 14.62 -24.61
CA LYS A 562 -40.15 14.12 -23.91
C LYS A 562 -39.18 13.44 -24.88
N ALA A 563 -39.70 12.71 -25.86
CA ALA A 563 -38.90 12.10 -26.92
C ALA A 563 -38.23 13.17 -27.81
N TRP A 564 -38.97 14.21 -28.21
CA TRP A 564 -38.45 15.31 -29.01
C TRP A 564 -37.34 16.10 -28.31
N GLU A 565 -37.53 16.46 -27.05
CA GLU A 565 -36.50 17.15 -26.24
C GLU A 565 -35.24 16.30 -26.13
N CYS A 566 -35.42 14.99 -25.88
CA CYS A 566 -34.32 14.05 -25.81
C CYS A 566 -33.56 13.95 -27.14
N PHE A 567 -34.24 13.70 -28.26
CA PHE A 567 -33.59 13.61 -29.56
C PHE A 567 -32.96 14.94 -29.99
N SER A 568 -33.57 16.07 -29.65
CA SER A 568 -33.05 17.40 -29.97
C SER A 568 -31.75 17.70 -29.25
N ALA A 569 -31.69 17.45 -27.95
CA ALA A 569 -30.49 17.64 -27.14
C ALA A 569 -29.36 16.72 -27.59
N HIS A 570 -29.66 15.46 -27.93
CA HIS A 570 -28.63 14.48 -28.33
C HIS A 570 -28.15 14.68 -29.77
N ALA A 571 -28.99 15.20 -30.66
CA ALA A 571 -28.56 15.59 -32.00
C ALA A 571 -27.56 16.76 -31.95
N GLU A 572 -27.73 17.70 -31.02
CA GLU A 572 -26.77 18.81 -30.78
C GLU A 572 -25.42 18.30 -30.23
N LEU A 573 -25.42 17.17 -29.54
CA LEU A 573 -24.21 16.45 -29.10
C LEU A 573 -23.63 15.52 -30.17
N ASN A 574 -24.03 15.70 -31.44
CA ASN A 574 -23.55 14.96 -32.59
C ASN A 574 -23.85 13.44 -32.58
N ASN A 575 -24.89 12.98 -31.87
CA ASN A 575 -25.27 11.56 -31.85
C ASN A 575 -26.06 11.18 -33.12
N ALA A 576 -25.52 10.26 -33.93
CA ALA A 576 -26.10 9.85 -35.22
C ALA A 576 -27.53 9.29 -35.12
N LEU A 577 -27.83 8.47 -34.11
CA LEU A 577 -29.17 7.91 -33.91
C LEU A 577 -30.19 8.97 -33.47
N ALA A 578 -29.77 9.92 -32.63
CA ALA A 578 -30.61 11.04 -32.23
C ALA A 578 -30.86 12.03 -33.38
N LYS A 579 -29.86 12.28 -34.23
CA LYS A 579 -30.04 13.06 -35.47
C LYS A 579 -31.08 12.41 -36.39
N TYR A 580 -31.04 11.09 -36.53
CA TYR A 580 -32.06 10.33 -37.28
C TYR A 580 -33.47 10.53 -36.68
N TRP A 581 -33.64 10.33 -35.37
CA TRP A 581 -34.96 10.49 -34.75
C TRP A 581 -35.46 11.94 -34.73
N LYS A 582 -34.58 12.93 -34.56
CA LYS A 582 -34.92 14.35 -34.72
C LYS A 582 -35.36 14.64 -36.16
N GLY A 583 -34.64 14.11 -37.15
CA GLY A 583 -35.04 14.17 -38.56
C GLY A 583 -36.42 13.56 -38.81
N TYR A 584 -36.73 12.41 -38.18
CA TYR A 584 -38.06 11.79 -38.26
C TYR A 584 -39.18 12.68 -37.73
N TYR A 585 -39.00 13.29 -36.56
CA TYR A 585 -40.02 14.19 -35.96
C TYR A 585 -40.25 15.44 -36.82
N LEU A 586 -39.19 16.02 -37.40
CA LEU A 586 -39.28 17.13 -38.36
C LEU A 586 -39.92 16.74 -39.70
N TRP A 587 -39.72 15.49 -40.13
CA TRP A 587 -40.29 14.97 -41.38
C TRP A 587 -41.80 14.70 -41.27
N GLU A 588 -42.21 14.03 -40.18
CA GLU A 588 -43.60 13.65 -39.91
C GLU A 588 -44.40 14.75 -39.22
N GLY A 589 -43.75 15.78 -38.68
CA GLY A 589 -44.39 16.91 -38.00
C GLY A 589 -45.01 16.51 -36.67
N VAL A 590 -44.32 15.66 -35.92
CA VAL A 590 -44.75 15.19 -34.60
C VAL A 590 -44.20 16.16 -33.56
N GLU A 591 -45.07 16.86 -32.83
CA GLU A 591 -44.77 17.91 -31.83
C GLU A 591 -44.08 19.18 -32.37
N VAL A 592 -43.55 19.17 -33.59
CA VAL A 592 -42.89 20.32 -34.24
C VAL A 592 -43.39 20.57 -35.66
N GLU A 593 -43.23 21.80 -36.14
CA GLU A 593 -43.56 22.15 -37.53
C GLU A 593 -42.72 21.32 -38.51
N LYS A 594 -43.35 20.91 -39.61
CA LYS A 594 -42.69 20.09 -40.63
C LYS A 594 -41.58 20.88 -41.32
N ASP A 595 -40.34 20.47 -41.09
CA ASP A 595 -39.18 20.95 -41.82
C ASP A 595 -38.46 19.79 -42.52
N ARG A 596 -38.91 19.51 -43.74
CA ARG A 596 -38.35 18.44 -44.57
C ARG A 596 -36.93 18.72 -45.03
N LYS A 597 -36.52 20.00 -45.07
CA LYS A 597 -35.17 20.37 -45.50
C LYS A 597 -34.17 20.06 -44.40
N GLN A 598 -34.46 20.49 -43.18
CA GLN A 598 -33.64 20.20 -42.00
C GLN A 598 -33.61 18.70 -41.69
N ALA A 599 -34.74 18.00 -41.86
CA ALA A 599 -34.79 16.54 -41.72
C ALA A 599 -33.83 15.82 -42.68
N CYS A 600 -33.81 16.22 -43.95
CA CYS A 600 -32.87 15.66 -44.95
C CYS A 600 -31.40 15.90 -44.61
N GLU A 601 -31.06 17.07 -44.06
CA GLU A 601 -29.69 17.39 -43.63
C GLU A 601 -29.28 16.48 -42.45
N LEU A 602 -30.14 16.32 -41.45
CA LEU A 602 -29.90 15.43 -40.31
C LEU A 602 -29.79 13.95 -40.71
N PHE A 603 -30.56 13.50 -41.71
CA PHE A 603 -30.44 12.14 -42.23
C PHE A 603 -29.11 11.90 -42.97
N LYS A 604 -28.61 12.89 -43.70
CA LYS A 604 -27.28 12.81 -44.35
C LYS A 604 -26.17 12.75 -43.31
N GLU A 605 -26.22 13.63 -42.32
CA GLU A 605 -25.23 13.62 -41.23
C GLU A 605 -25.24 12.32 -40.43
N ALA A 606 -26.40 11.69 -40.23
CA ALA A 606 -26.49 10.39 -39.57
C ALA A 606 -25.99 9.22 -40.46
N ALA A 607 -25.99 9.38 -41.79
CA ALA A 607 -25.56 8.37 -42.75
C ALA A 607 -24.03 8.25 -42.84
N ASP A 608 -23.33 9.36 -42.65
CA ASP A 608 -21.87 9.44 -42.70
C ASP A 608 -21.21 8.73 -41.48
N ASP A 609 -21.94 8.58 -40.37
CA ASP A 609 -21.50 7.90 -39.13
C ASP A 609 -21.93 6.40 -39.05
N GLU A 610 -22.02 5.73 -40.21
CA GLU A 610 -22.31 4.28 -40.34
C GLU A 610 -23.63 3.77 -39.72
N ILE A 611 -24.67 4.61 -39.56
CA ILE A 611 -26.03 4.11 -39.30
C ILE A 611 -26.63 3.56 -40.60
N PRO A 612 -26.85 2.22 -40.74
CA PRO A 612 -27.25 1.62 -42.01
C PRO A 612 -28.57 2.18 -42.57
N ASP A 613 -29.49 2.58 -41.68
CA ASP A 613 -30.82 3.11 -42.02
C ASP A 613 -30.78 4.56 -42.55
N ALA A 614 -29.78 5.35 -42.11
CA ALA A 614 -29.59 6.72 -42.58
C ALA A 614 -28.96 6.75 -43.97
N GLN A 615 -28.07 5.80 -44.27
CA GLN A 615 -27.48 5.59 -45.61
C GLN A 615 -28.53 5.25 -46.68
N LEU A 616 -29.63 4.59 -46.29
CA LEU A 616 -30.75 4.29 -47.20
C LEU A 616 -31.72 5.48 -47.35
N SER A 617 -31.95 6.24 -46.29
CA SER A 617 -32.86 7.40 -46.26
C SER A 617 -32.29 8.62 -46.99
N ALA A 618 -30.96 8.82 -46.95
CA ALA A 618 -30.28 9.89 -47.69
C ALA A 618 -30.30 9.68 -49.22
N ASN A 619 -30.50 8.44 -49.69
CA ASN A 619 -30.42 8.07 -51.10
C ASN A 619 -31.78 8.00 -51.84
N ASN A 620 -32.93 8.06 -51.14
CA ASN A 620 -34.24 7.94 -51.78
C ASN A 620 -35.24 9.00 -51.26
N ASN A 621 -35.77 9.80 -52.19
CA ASN A 621 -36.82 10.83 -51.96
C ASN A 621 -38.20 10.26 -51.55
N ASN A 622 -38.29 9.04 -51.01
CA ASN A 622 -39.55 8.42 -50.59
C ASN A 622 -39.40 7.65 -49.27
N ALA A 623 -39.19 8.39 -48.18
CA ALA A 623 -38.94 7.86 -46.83
C ALA A 623 -40.17 7.18 -46.19
N THR A 624 -41.38 7.42 -46.69
CA THR A 624 -42.65 7.03 -46.03
C THR A 624 -42.92 5.51 -46.03
N ALA A 625 -42.37 4.76 -46.98
CA ALA A 625 -42.61 3.31 -47.09
C ALA A 625 -41.76 2.48 -46.09
N GLN A 626 -40.62 3.00 -45.62
CA GLN A 626 -39.67 2.23 -44.81
C GLN A 626 -39.78 2.50 -43.30
N PHE A 627 -40.33 3.65 -42.87
CA PHE A 627 -40.67 3.89 -41.46
C PHE A 627 -41.63 2.84 -40.88
N LYS A 628 -42.58 2.34 -41.71
CA LYS A 628 -43.52 1.28 -41.31
C LYS A 628 -42.86 -0.07 -41.04
N LEU A 629 -41.79 -0.41 -41.76
CA LEU A 629 -41.08 -1.69 -41.60
C LEU A 629 -40.36 -1.78 -40.25
N ARG A 630 -39.76 -0.68 -39.78
CA ARG A 630 -39.10 -0.63 -38.46
C ARG A 630 -40.08 -0.48 -37.30
N GLU A 631 -41.22 0.20 -37.48
CA GLU A 631 -42.31 0.16 -36.50
C GLU A 631 -42.84 -1.28 -36.32
N MET A 632 -42.98 -2.05 -37.41
CA MET A 632 -43.38 -3.45 -37.35
C MET A 632 -42.34 -4.35 -36.68
N TYR A 633 -41.04 -4.06 -36.87
CA TYR A 633 -39.93 -4.77 -36.21
C TYR A 633 -39.82 -4.43 -34.71
N LEU A 634 -39.93 -3.14 -34.35
CA LEU A 634 -39.87 -2.66 -32.96
C LEU A 634 -41.10 -3.01 -32.12
N ASN A 635 -42.26 -3.22 -32.77
CA ASN A 635 -43.50 -3.69 -32.15
C ASN A 635 -43.63 -5.23 -32.16
N GLY A 636 -42.58 -5.97 -32.55
CA GLY A 636 -42.53 -7.43 -32.49
C GLY A 636 -43.50 -8.16 -33.42
N LYS A 637 -43.97 -7.52 -34.50
CA LYS A 637 -44.97 -8.08 -35.43
C LYS A 637 -44.37 -8.84 -36.63
N LEU A 638 -43.05 -8.92 -36.75
CA LEU A 638 -42.35 -9.74 -37.74
C LEU A 638 -41.64 -10.87 -37.02
N GLY A 639 -42.40 -11.89 -36.69
CA GLY A 639 -41.95 -13.07 -35.97
C GLY A 639 -42.82 -14.27 -36.28
N GLU A 640 -43.13 -14.51 -37.55
CA GLU A 640 -43.56 -15.82 -38.04
C GLU A 640 -43.40 -15.86 -39.57
N LYS A 641 -42.44 -16.70 -40.00
CA LYS A 641 -42.30 -17.37 -41.31
C LYS A 641 -42.41 -16.54 -42.60
N ASP A 642 -41.33 -16.50 -43.39
CA ASP A 642 -41.14 -17.50 -44.45
C ASP A 642 -39.74 -17.37 -45.08
N GLU A 643 -39.13 -18.53 -45.32
CA GLU A 643 -37.95 -18.72 -46.15
C GLU A 643 -38.29 -18.36 -47.61
N HIS A 644 -37.51 -17.46 -48.21
CA HIS A 644 -36.89 -17.65 -49.53
C HIS A 644 -35.95 -16.50 -49.91
#